data_AF-A0A7T3RBZ7-F1
#
_entry.id   AF-A0A7T3RBZ7-F1
#
_cell.length_a   1.000
_cell.length_b   1.000
_cell.length_c   1.000
_cell.angle_alpha   90.00
_cell.angle_beta   90.00
_cell.angle_gamma   90.00
#
_symmetry.space_group_name_H-M   'P 1'
#
loop_
_entity.id
_entity.type
_entity.pdbx_description
1 polymer ?
#
loop_
_entity_poly.entity_id
_entity_poly.type
_entity_poly.pdbx_seq_one_letter_code
_entity_poly.pdbx_strand_id
1 'polypeptide(L)'
;MNARIKIISAFLSVVLCTGVGFKAHAGVLFSDLSLGSKDALLFTVKNDIPGTKKYESVFLTKLGKNSTLDSPKILTCFPEKMEVLDEGKNLQVRNRYGTAWYSFSEDKLTWISRAEKLPVGYSAVNSQSVSPDGRWICFVRADGICRGSLVIMNAVAMEERILVDSQTLGGSDVNIRWSPDSRFLLYENNGSIYFETPESLFKNVRLSESYRRIGQGYIDCVRWTEEGDILYINGDIIYRIYGNELYTRGLYASLVGNGTIVGRLSSAFDSMHDKFFCDPNGTQIITITGNNLITYCTLGSVGYDYAKINAIYPLSALGGNPFSYDVFWTSERKPLLWIDMISYSSGKKVSSLFTLFDRMARLFETENSVAPVLSPDRRFVAYSGPKKLCIFDALSQKPRTEVAGEEIHSLAWRDSRNLIAGGENSVRVFRVPSSESAKTESSFLFLSSAQNCGWERDSVYAVSSGKKYFYKEASSVWSEAKLNSGTEIFSEKNGKFRVFTGTSLNKLFDNAIYVRSLSGGTTTYSVFPETDEEKPDAKKIALVFDATDSADGVAFVLNSVNFYGIKTTFFINGEFIRRYPLETVQLAYGADCASGFYSNANLVSDDFAIDADFIRRGLVRNEDEFFSATGKELALLWHAPEYRSSELMRKAGSDAGYRYVNALSAENDCESSIEKILSSLSDGTVLSVNVGKSGKARSEYVFEKINYLIASILDSGYEIVDVREIIK
;
A
#
# COMPACT_ATOMS: atom_id res chain seq x y z
N MET A 1 44.84 -22.67 39.32
CA MET A 1 45.00 -23.95 40.04
C MET A 1 43.92 -24.91 39.53
N ASN A 2 44.35 -25.86 38.70
CA ASN A 2 43.74 -27.13 38.24
C ASN A 2 42.22 -27.15 37.94
N ALA A 3 41.79 -27.04 36.68
CA ALA A 3 41.82 -28.05 35.60
C ALA A 3 40.70 -29.11 35.71
N ARG A 4 39.78 -29.09 34.73
CA ARG A 4 39.33 -30.28 34.01
C ARG A 4 38.86 -29.92 32.61
N ILE A 5 39.74 -30.26 31.67
CA ILE A 5 39.57 -30.29 30.22
C ILE A 5 38.91 -31.63 29.85
N LYS A 6 37.95 -31.61 28.92
CA LYS A 6 37.78 -32.67 27.91
C LYS A 6 37.35 -32.04 26.58
N ILE A 7 38.31 -32.00 25.67
CA ILE A 7 38.25 -31.78 24.22
C ILE A 7 37.45 -32.91 23.57
N ILE A 8 36.60 -32.63 22.55
CA ILE A 8 36.55 -33.37 21.25
C ILE A 8 35.97 -32.46 20.13
N SER A 9 36.77 -32.36 19.07
CA SER A 9 36.53 -32.12 17.64
C SER A 9 35.81 -30.87 17.13
N ALA A 10 36.63 -30.01 16.53
CA ALA A 10 36.40 -29.25 15.31
C ALA A 10 35.34 -29.84 14.36
N PHE A 11 34.33 -29.02 14.05
CA PHE A 11 33.74 -28.96 12.72
C PHE A 11 33.74 -27.49 12.30
N LEU A 12 34.79 -27.12 11.57
CA LEU A 12 34.88 -25.87 10.84
C LEU A 12 33.96 -26.01 9.63
N SER A 13 32.67 -25.75 9.81
CA SER A 13 31.75 -25.56 8.68
C SER A 13 32.03 -24.20 8.09
N VAL A 14 33.03 -24.15 7.20
CA VAL A 14 33.12 -23.09 6.19
C VAL A 14 31.83 -23.20 5.37
N VAL A 15 30.84 -22.39 5.70
CA VAL A 15 29.74 -22.11 4.79
C VAL A 15 30.39 -21.32 3.66
N LEU A 16 30.83 -22.04 2.63
CA LEU A 16 30.97 -21.46 1.31
C LEU A 16 29.58 -20.90 1.00
N CYS A 17 29.44 -19.58 1.13
CA CYS A 17 28.43 -18.80 0.43
C CYS A 17 28.67 -19.00 -1.06
N THR A 18 28.24 -20.15 -1.60
CA THR A 18 27.88 -20.22 -3.00
C THR A 18 26.75 -19.22 -3.14
N GLY A 19 27.07 -18.06 -3.71
CA GLY A 19 26.09 -17.11 -4.21
C GLY A 19 25.21 -17.87 -5.19
N VAL A 20 24.10 -18.40 -4.69
CA VAL A 20 22.92 -18.61 -5.50
C VAL A 20 22.52 -17.18 -5.84
N GLY A 21 22.95 -16.72 -7.01
CA GLY A 21 22.39 -15.53 -7.61
C GLY A 21 20.89 -15.74 -7.62
N PHE A 22 20.18 -15.00 -6.76
CA PHE A 22 18.75 -14.90 -6.86
C PHE A 22 18.50 -14.28 -8.23
N LYS A 23 18.02 -15.09 -9.18
CA LYS A 23 17.45 -14.55 -10.40
C LYS A 23 16.37 -13.57 -9.96
N ALA A 24 16.41 -12.34 -10.48
CA ALA A 24 15.29 -11.43 -10.54
C ALA A 24 14.03 -12.27 -10.76
N HIS A 25 13.19 -12.41 -9.73
CA HIS A 25 12.13 -13.41 -9.76
C HIS A 25 11.17 -13.07 -10.89
N ALA A 26 10.95 -14.02 -11.80
CA ALA A 26 9.79 -13.94 -12.65
C ALA A 26 8.57 -14.02 -11.72
N GLY A 27 7.61 -13.12 -11.92
CA GLY A 27 6.54 -12.92 -10.94
C GLY A 27 5.37 -13.87 -11.09
N VAL A 28 5.33 -14.68 -12.15
CA VAL A 28 4.19 -15.54 -12.50
C VAL A 28 4.67 -16.97 -12.76
N LEU A 29 4.09 -17.93 -12.03
CA LEU A 29 4.39 -19.36 -12.14
C LEU A 29 3.11 -20.17 -12.38
N PHE A 30 3.13 -21.03 -13.41
CA PHE A 30 2.06 -21.98 -13.71
C PHE A 30 2.32 -23.35 -13.09
N SER A 31 1.31 -23.93 -12.44
CA SER A 31 1.39 -25.25 -11.78
C SER A 31 0.07 -26.05 -11.88
N ASP A 32 0.04 -27.24 -11.29
CA ASP A 32 -1.15 -28.09 -11.10
C ASP A 32 -1.98 -28.36 -12.37
N LEU A 33 -1.29 -28.64 -13.48
CA LEU A 33 -1.93 -28.92 -14.77
C LEU A 33 -2.80 -30.18 -14.69
N SER A 34 -4.11 -30.04 -14.83
CA SER A 34 -5.06 -31.15 -14.75
C SER A 34 -6.07 -31.12 -15.90
N LEU A 35 -5.95 -32.09 -16.80
CA LEU A 35 -6.75 -32.22 -18.01
C LEU A 35 -7.95 -33.15 -17.81
N GLY A 36 -9.14 -32.60 -17.95
CA GLY A 36 -10.41 -33.31 -17.84
C GLY A 36 -10.82 -34.09 -19.09
N SER A 37 -11.90 -34.86 -18.95
CA SER A 37 -12.49 -35.70 -20.00
C SER A 37 -13.04 -34.91 -21.20
N LYS A 38 -13.40 -33.63 -21.01
CA LYS A 38 -14.03 -32.74 -22.00
C LYS A 38 -13.06 -31.73 -22.63
N ASP A 39 -11.78 -32.11 -22.74
CA ASP A 39 -10.71 -31.24 -23.27
C ASP A 39 -10.61 -29.90 -22.50
N ALA A 40 -10.89 -29.93 -21.20
CA ALA A 40 -10.83 -28.78 -20.31
C ALA A 40 -9.62 -28.89 -19.39
N LEU A 41 -8.75 -27.88 -19.39
CA LEU A 41 -7.53 -27.80 -18.61
C LEU A 41 -7.75 -26.89 -17.39
N LEU A 42 -7.48 -27.45 -16.21
CA LEU A 42 -7.29 -26.72 -14.97
C LEU A 42 -5.81 -26.49 -14.72
N PHE A 43 -5.48 -25.36 -14.10
CA PHE A 43 -4.14 -25.05 -13.65
C PHE A 43 -4.17 -23.95 -12.60
N THR A 44 -3.10 -23.85 -11.81
CA THR A 44 -2.86 -22.76 -10.88
C THR A 44 -1.89 -21.74 -11.47
N VAL A 45 -2.10 -20.47 -11.11
CA VAL A 45 -1.21 -19.35 -11.44
C VAL A 45 -0.84 -18.66 -10.13
N LYS A 46 0.41 -18.84 -9.71
CA LYS A 46 0.98 -18.14 -8.57
C LYS A 46 1.51 -16.78 -9.02
N ASN A 47 1.06 -15.72 -8.36
CA ASN A 47 1.62 -14.38 -8.48
C ASN A 47 2.53 -14.08 -7.27
N ASP A 48 3.77 -13.71 -7.57
CA ASP A 48 4.81 -13.33 -6.62
C ASP A 48 5.56 -12.10 -7.18
N ILE A 49 4.79 -11.04 -7.45
CA ILE A 49 5.31 -9.80 -8.03
C ILE A 49 5.52 -8.78 -6.89
N PRO A 50 6.67 -8.08 -6.87
CA PRO A 50 6.91 -6.93 -5.99
C PRO A 50 5.74 -5.94 -5.99
N GLY A 51 5.42 -5.41 -4.80
CA GLY A 51 4.31 -4.48 -4.62
C GLY A 51 2.94 -5.15 -4.52
N THR A 52 2.88 -6.48 -4.45
CA THR A 52 1.66 -7.23 -4.17
C THR A 52 1.84 -8.31 -3.12
N LYS A 53 0.73 -8.70 -2.49
CA LYS A 53 0.66 -9.93 -1.71
C LYS A 53 0.75 -11.13 -2.64
N LYS A 54 1.39 -12.20 -2.18
CA LYS A 54 1.49 -13.45 -2.94
C LYS A 54 0.16 -14.18 -2.88
N TYR A 55 -0.30 -14.69 -4.02
CA TYR A 55 -1.52 -15.49 -4.08
C TYR A 55 -1.53 -16.42 -5.29
N GLU A 56 -2.33 -17.47 -5.22
CA GLU A 56 -2.43 -18.51 -6.25
C GLU A 56 -3.86 -18.66 -6.73
N SER A 57 -4.07 -18.46 -8.03
CA SER A 57 -5.40 -18.46 -8.64
C SER A 57 -5.64 -19.68 -9.51
N VAL A 58 -6.85 -20.23 -9.45
CA VAL A 58 -7.25 -21.38 -10.26
C VAL A 58 -7.86 -20.89 -11.57
N PHE A 59 -7.39 -21.43 -12.67
CA PHE A 59 -7.89 -21.15 -14.01
C PHE A 59 -8.47 -22.40 -14.66
N LEU A 60 -9.47 -22.18 -15.52
CA LEU A 60 -10.09 -23.19 -16.35
C LEU A 60 -10.10 -22.71 -17.80
N THR A 61 -9.54 -23.49 -18.71
CA THR A 61 -9.59 -23.20 -20.14
C THR A 61 -10.02 -24.42 -20.95
N LYS A 62 -10.63 -24.20 -22.11
CA LYS A 62 -10.93 -25.26 -23.07
C LYS A 62 -9.78 -25.39 -24.06
N LEU A 63 -9.50 -26.61 -24.53
CA LEU A 63 -8.44 -26.89 -25.50
C LEU A 63 -9.01 -27.16 -26.91
N GLY A 64 -8.24 -26.85 -27.96
CA GLY A 64 -8.60 -27.07 -29.37
C GLY A 64 -8.41 -25.87 -30.29
N LYS A 65 -8.50 -26.07 -31.61
CA LYS A 65 -8.24 -25.03 -32.65
C LYS A 65 -9.14 -23.79 -32.56
N ASN A 66 -10.33 -23.92 -31.98
CA ASN A 66 -11.25 -22.79 -31.76
C ASN A 66 -11.23 -22.28 -30.31
N SER A 67 -10.42 -22.88 -29.44
CA SER A 67 -10.39 -22.54 -28.01
C SER A 67 -9.44 -21.41 -27.67
N THR A 68 -8.58 -21.01 -28.60
CA THR A 68 -7.76 -19.79 -28.52
C THR A 68 -8.59 -18.50 -28.57
N LEU A 69 -9.91 -18.60 -28.80
CA LEU A 69 -10.85 -17.47 -28.79
C LEU A 69 -11.43 -17.18 -27.40
N ASP A 70 -11.46 -18.17 -26.50
CA ASP A 70 -12.00 -18.01 -25.15
C ASP A 70 -10.87 -17.83 -24.14
N SER A 71 -10.73 -16.62 -23.57
CA SER A 71 -9.74 -16.36 -22.52
C SER A 71 -9.97 -17.28 -21.31
N PRO A 72 -8.90 -17.86 -20.70
CA PRO A 72 -9.03 -18.70 -19.52
C PRO A 72 -9.93 -18.08 -18.44
N LYS A 73 -10.86 -18.88 -17.91
CA LYS A 73 -11.79 -18.48 -16.84
C LYS A 73 -11.08 -18.57 -15.48
N ILE A 74 -11.10 -17.49 -14.72
CA ILE A 74 -10.59 -17.46 -13.34
C ILE A 74 -11.68 -17.97 -12.40
N LEU A 75 -11.36 -18.97 -11.59
CA LEU A 75 -12.30 -19.60 -10.65
C LEU A 75 -12.15 -19.11 -9.21
N THR A 76 -11.03 -18.50 -8.86
CA THR A 76 -10.77 -17.85 -7.56
C THR A 76 -10.78 -16.33 -7.69
N CYS A 77 -10.92 -15.60 -6.59
CA CYS A 77 -10.85 -14.13 -6.62
C CYS A 77 -10.16 -13.60 -5.37
N PHE A 78 -8.88 -13.23 -5.51
CA PHE A 78 -8.09 -12.74 -4.39
C PHE A 78 -8.52 -11.32 -3.98
N PRO A 79 -8.74 -11.03 -2.68
CA PRO A 79 -9.33 -9.78 -2.23
C PRO A 79 -8.27 -8.72 -1.85
N GLU A 80 -7.52 -8.19 -2.83
CA GLU A 80 -6.55 -7.11 -2.54
C GLU A 80 -7.24 -5.84 -2.04
N LYS A 81 -8.39 -5.51 -2.64
CA LYS A 81 -9.30 -4.46 -2.19
C LYS A 81 -10.73 -4.96 -2.25
N MET A 82 -11.55 -4.53 -1.29
CA MET A 82 -12.98 -4.82 -1.25
C MET A 82 -13.79 -3.59 -0.92
N GLU A 83 -14.92 -3.44 -1.59
CA GLU A 83 -15.88 -2.36 -1.34
C GLU A 83 -17.31 -2.91 -1.34
N VAL A 84 -18.16 -2.39 -0.46
CA VAL A 84 -19.58 -2.76 -0.43
C VAL A 84 -20.38 -1.77 -1.28
N LEU A 85 -21.15 -2.28 -2.22
CA LEU A 85 -21.90 -1.51 -3.21
C LEU A 85 -23.41 -1.72 -3.08
N ASP A 86 -24.17 -0.77 -3.64
CA ASP A 86 -25.63 -0.84 -3.78
C ASP A 86 -26.32 -1.23 -2.46
N GLU A 87 -26.12 -0.44 -1.41
CA GLU A 87 -26.74 -0.61 -0.09
C GLU A 87 -26.47 -2.00 0.54
N GLY A 88 -25.29 -2.56 0.32
CA GLY A 88 -24.94 -3.88 0.88
C GLY A 88 -25.46 -5.07 0.09
N LYS A 89 -25.93 -4.87 -1.15
CA LYS A 89 -26.38 -5.95 -2.04
C LYS A 89 -25.25 -6.64 -2.78
N ASN A 90 -24.17 -5.90 -3.08
CA ASN A 90 -23.02 -6.41 -3.80
C ASN A 90 -21.72 -6.14 -3.03
N LEU A 91 -20.80 -7.10 -3.10
CA LEU A 91 -19.41 -6.92 -2.69
C LEU A 91 -18.55 -6.83 -3.94
N GLN A 92 -17.89 -5.68 -4.13
CA GLN A 92 -16.83 -5.54 -5.11
C GLN A 92 -15.53 -6.07 -4.55
N VAL A 93 -14.80 -6.82 -5.39
CA VAL A 93 -13.49 -7.39 -5.10
C VAL A 93 -12.57 -7.03 -6.24
N ARG A 94 -11.43 -6.41 -5.94
CA ARG A 94 -10.48 -5.96 -6.95
C ARG A 94 -9.11 -6.55 -6.67
N ASN A 95 -8.47 -7.02 -7.73
CA ASN A 95 -7.09 -7.47 -7.75
C ASN A 95 -6.49 -7.18 -9.12
N ARG A 96 -5.27 -7.64 -9.35
CA ARG A 96 -4.57 -7.42 -10.62
C ARG A 96 -5.22 -8.05 -11.84
N TYR A 97 -6.08 -9.06 -11.67
CA TYR A 97 -6.83 -9.64 -12.79
C TYR A 97 -8.04 -8.80 -13.21
N GLY A 98 -8.50 -7.87 -12.37
CA GLY A 98 -9.64 -6.99 -12.65
C GLY A 98 -10.58 -6.85 -11.47
N THR A 99 -11.86 -6.60 -11.78
CA THR A 99 -12.91 -6.39 -10.79
C THR A 99 -13.98 -7.47 -10.90
N ALA A 100 -14.30 -8.08 -9.77
CA ALA A 100 -15.42 -9.02 -9.63
C ALA A 100 -16.45 -8.50 -8.63
N TRP A 101 -17.71 -8.82 -8.86
CA TRP A 101 -18.81 -8.58 -7.94
C TRP A 101 -19.39 -9.87 -7.43
N TYR A 102 -19.57 -9.95 -6.12
CA TYR A 102 -20.32 -10.99 -5.46
C TYR A 102 -21.70 -10.46 -5.05
N SER A 103 -22.77 -11.05 -5.60
CA SER A 103 -24.14 -10.74 -5.23
C SER A 103 -24.58 -11.57 -4.03
N PHE A 104 -24.97 -10.90 -2.94
CA PHE A 104 -25.45 -11.59 -1.74
C PHE A 104 -26.82 -12.25 -1.93
N SER A 105 -27.66 -11.73 -2.84
CA SER A 105 -28.98 -12.30 -3.12
C SER A 105 -28.91 -13.52 -4.03
N GLU A 106 -27.95 -13.55 -4.97
CA GLU A 106 -27.80 -14.63 -5.94
C GLU A 106 -26.77 -15.70 -5.53
N ASP A 107 -26.00 -15.47 -4.46
CA ASP A 107 -24.86 -16.33 -4.06
C ASP A 107 -23.90 -16.54 -5.23
N LYS A 108 -23.60 -15.46 -5.96
CA LYS A 108 -22.96 -15.52 -7.28
C LYS A 108 -21.81 -14.54 -7.40
N LEU A 109 -20.67 -15.03 -7.90
CA LEU A 109 -19.49 -14.22 -8.23
C LEU A 109 -19.38 -14.01 -9.75
N THR A 110 -19.27 -12.76 -10.18
CA THR A 110 -19.17 -12.38 -11.60
C THR A 110 -18.03 -11.40 -11.83
N TRP A 111 -17.14 -11.69 -12.78
CA TRP A 111 -16.12 -10.74 -13.23
C TRP A 111 -16.77 -9.69 -14.15
N ILE A 112 -16.74 -8.43 -13.74
CA ILE A 112 -17.30 -7.30 -14.50
C ILE A 112 -16.26 -6.61 -15.38
N SER A 113 -14.98 -6.69 -15.01
CA SER A 113 -13.84 -6.27 -15.82
C SER A 113 -12.68 -7.23 -15.61
N ARG A 114 -11.89 -7.46 -16.66
CA ARG A 114 -10.71 -8.32 -16.62
C ARG A 114 -9.56 -7.70 -17.40
N ALA A 115 -8.33 -7.94 -16.92
CA ALA A 115 -7.13 -7.65 -17.69
C ALA A 115 -7.10 -8.49 -18.97
N GLU A 116 -6.67 -7.88 -20.08
CA GLU A 116 -6.57 -8.57 -21.38
C GLU A 116 -5.45 -9.61 -21.41
N LYS A 117 -4.34 -9.33 -20.72
CA LYS A 117 -3.18 -10.22 -20.53
C LYS A 117 -3.01 -10.57 -19.06
N LEU A 118 -2.23 -11.60 -18.76
CA LEU A 118 -1.84 -11.86 -17.37
C LEU A 118 -1.10 -10.65 -16.78
N PRO A 119 -1.49 -10.19 -15.57
CA PRO A 119 -0.92 -8.99 -14.99
C PRO A 119 0.51 -9.25 -14.52
N VAL A 120 1.45 -8.53 -15.11
CA VAL A 120 2.89 -8.57 -14.77
C VAL A 120 3.43 -7.21 -14.33
N GLY A 121 2.57 -6.18 -14.26
CA GLY A 121 2.95 -4.84 -13.80
C GLY A 121 3.17 -4.79 -12.29
N TYR A 122 3.90 -3.79 -11.82
CA TYR A 122 4.34 -3.65 -10.43
C TYR A 122 3.50 -2.66 -9.63
N SER A 123 2.73 -1.82 -10.32
CA SER A 123 1.77 -0.92 -9.70
C SER A 123 0.77 -1.65 -8.80
N ALA A 124 0.49 -1.06 -7.62
CA ALA A 124 -0.55 -1.55 -6.74
C ALA A 124 -1.94 -1.37 -7.37
N VAL A 125 -2.92 -2.15 -6.93
CA VAL A 125 -4.31 -1.96 -7.35
C VAL A 125 -4.78 -0.57 -6.93
N ASN A 126 -5.16 0.25 -7.92
CA ASN A 126 -5.57 1.64 -7.71
C ASN A 126 -6.61 1.78 -6.61
N SER A 127 -6.47 2.80 -5.77
CA SER A 127 -7.47 3.08 -4.74
C SER A 127 -8.78 3.58 -5.36
N GLN A 128 -9.89 3.20 -4.74
CA GLN A 128 -11.22 3.69 -5.06
C GLN A 128 -11.88 4.20 -3.78
N SER A 129 -12.67 5.25 -3.89
CA SER A 129 -13.51 5.74 -2.80
C SER A 129 -14.97 5.57 -3.17
N VAL A 130 -15.72 4.89 -2.33
CA VAL A 130 -17.13 4.55 -2.55
C VAL A 130 -18.01 5.40 -1.64
N SER A 131 -19.12 5.90 -2.17
CA SER A 131 -20.12 6.64 -1.38
C SER A 131 -20.71 5.76 -0.27
N PRO A 132 -21.16 6.33 0.86
CA PRO A 132 -21.76 5.54 1.95
C PRO A 132 -22.89 4.59 1.54
N ASP A 133 -23.69 4.96 0.54
CA ASP A 133 -24.75 4.12 -0.03
C ASP A 133 -24.28 3.09 -1.08
N GLY A 134 -23.00 3.14 -1.47
CA GLY A 134 -22.42 2.23 -2.45
C GLY A 134 -22.85 2.48 -3.90
N ARG A 135 -23.50 3.60 -4.22
CA ARG A 135 -23.98 3.91 -5.59
C ARG A 135 -22.94 4.62 -6.45
N TRP A 136 -21.96 5.28 -5.84
CA TRP A 136 -20.95 6.06 -6.55
C TRP A 136 -19.55 5.58 -6.21
N ILE A 137 -18.67 5.52 -7.21
CA ILE A 137 -17.27 5.15 -7.06
C ILE A 137 -16.41 6.26 -7.66
N CYS A 138 -15.46 6.80 -6.90
CA CYS A 138 -14.45 7.72 -7.38
C CYS A 138 -13.08 7.04 -7.43
N PHE A 139 -12.32 7.30 -8.50
CA PHE A 139 -10.97 6.77 -8.67
C PHE A 139 -10.17 7.65 -9.63
N VAL A 140 -8.84 7.53 -9.60
CA VAL A 140 -7.98 8.19 -10.58
C VAL A 140 -7.66 7.21 -11.70
N ARG A 141 -7.97 7.60 -12.94
CA ARG A 141 -7.60 6.87 -14.15
C ARG A 141 -6.29 7.43 -14.66
N ALA A 142 -5.24 6.61 -14.64
CA ALA A 142 -3.97 6.99 -15.23
C ALA A 142 -4.13 7.26 -16.74
N ASP A 143 -3.60 8.39 -17.19
CA ASP A 143 -3.47 8.77 -18.60
C ASP A 143 -2.00 9.03 -19.01
N GLY A 144 -1.09 8.98 -18.03
CA GLY A 144 0.36 9.07 -18.20
C GLY A 144 1.12 8.39 -17.06
N ILE A 145 2.43 8.66 -16.98
CA ILE A 145 3.34 8.03 -16.00
C ILE A 145 3.14 8.59 -14.59
N CYS A 146 2.66 9.82 -14.43
CA CYS A 146 2.47 10.45 -13.11
C CYS A 146 1.17 11.26 -13.02
N ARG A 147 0.32 11.14 -14.04
CA ARG A 147 -0.91 11.91 -14.17
C ARG A 147 -2.07 10.99 -14.48
N GLY A 148 -3.24 11.45 -14.05
CA GLY A 148 -4.49 10.80 -14.37
C GLY A 148 -5.66 11.72 -14.15
N SER A 149 -6.80 11.34 -14.69
CA SER A 149 -8.06 12.07 -14.48
C SER A 149 -8.80 11.51 -13.27
N LEU A 150 -9.36 12.39 -12.43
CA LEU A 150 -10.30 11.99 -11.39
C LEU A 150 -11.63 11.64 -12.03
N VAL A 151 -12.07 10.39 -11.89
CA VAL A 151 -13.28 9.83 -12.49
C VAL A 151 -14.27 9.48 -11.39
N ILE A 152 -15.55 9.77 -11.65
CA ILE A 152 -16.69 9.26 -10.88
C ILE A 152 -17.50 8.30 -11.75
N MET A 153 -17.91 7.18 -11.17
CA MET A 153 -18.69 6.13 -11.81
C MET A 153 -19.97 5.86 -11.03
N ASN A 154 -21.08 5.67 -11.75
CA ASN A 154 -22.29 5.09 -11.21
C ASN A 154 -22.12 3.56 -11.10
N ALA A 155 -22.12 3.04 -9.88
CA ALA A 155 -21.88 1.62 -9.60
C ALA A 155 -22.99 0.70 -10.12
N VAL A 156 -24.18 1.20 -10.44
CA VAL A 156 -25.30 0.38 -10.95
C VAL A 156 -25.34 0.44 -12.48
N ALA A 157 -25.29 1.65 -13.04
CA ALA A 157 -25.35 1.87 -14.48
C ALA A 157 -24.01 1.62 -15.20
N MET A 158 -22.90 1.52 -14.45
CA MET A 158 -21.54 1.42 -14.97
C MET A 158 -21.15 2.59 -15.90
N GLU A 159 -21.78 3.75 -15.67
CA GLU A 159 -21.54 4.97 -16.42
C GLU A 159 -20.48 5.82 -15.72
N GLU A 160 -19.59 6.45 -16.49
CA GLU A 160 -18.48 7.25 -15.96
C GLU A 160 -18.53 8.71 -16.41
N ARG A 161 -17.96 9.59 -15.58
CA ARG A 161 -17.73 11.02 -15.85
C ARG A 161 -16.38 11.45 -15.28
N ILE A 162 -15.71 12.36 -15.98
CA ILE A 162 -14.48 13.00 -15.50
C ILE A 162 -14.85 14.22 -14.64
N LEU A 163 -14.29 14.29 -13.42
CA LEU A 163 -14.40 15.43 -12.51
C LEU A 163 -13.25 16.42 -12.69
N VAL A 164 -12.02 15.90 -12.79
CA VAL A 164 -10.80 16.70 -12.98
C VAL A 164 -9.94 16.01 -14.02
N ASP A 165 -9.53 16.75 -15.06
CA ASP A 165 -8.82 16.18 -16.20
C ASP A 165 -7.39 15.74 -15.86
N SER A 166 -6.74 16.37 -14.88
CA SER A 166 -5.36 16.06 -14.49
C SER A 166 -5.14 16.21 -12.99
N GLN A 167 -4.78 15.11 -12.34
CA GLN A 167 -4.27 15.03 -10.97
C GLN A 167 -2.98 14.22 -10.95
N THR A 168 -2.15 14.49 -9.95
CA THR A 168 -0.92 13.73 -9.73
C THR A 168 -1.23 12.36 -9.16
N LEU A 169 -0.64 11.31 -9.73
CA LEU A 169 -0.71 9.95 -9.21
C LEU A 169 0.28 9.76 -8.04
N GLY A 170 -0.01 8.78 -7.16
CA GLY A 170 0.93 8.31 -6.15
C GLY A 170 0.44 8.35 -4.69
N GLY A 171 -0.77 8.87 -4.43
CA GLY A 171 -1.39 8.79 -3.10
C GLY A 171 -1.89 7.39 -2.74
N SER A 172 -1.97 7.08 -1.44
CA SER A 172 -2.57 5.83 -0.94
C SER A 172 -4.08 5.79 -1.12
N ASP A 173 -4.73 6.95 -1.21
CA ASP A 173 -6.17 7.13 -1.28
C ASP A 173 -6.55 8.12 -2.37
N VAL A 174 -7.85 8.15 -2.70
CA VAL A 174 -8.40 9.14 -3.63
C VAL A 174 -8.71 10.40 -2.83
N ASN A 175 -8.19 11.56 -3.28
CA ASN A 175 -8.31 12.85 -2.59
C ASN A 175 -9.71 13.47 -2.73
N ILE A 176 -10.72 12.78 -2.20
CA ILE A 176 -12.13 13.20 -2.16
C ILE A 176 -12.78 12.90 -0.81
N ARG A 177 -13.95 13.48 -0.53
CA ARG A 177 -14.77 13.19 0.66
C ARG A 177 -16.26 13.13 0.31
N TRP A 178 -16.89 12.00 0.56
CA TRP A 178 -18.34 11.83 0.42
C TRP A 178 -19.10 12.42 1.60
N SER A 179 -20.24 13.05 1.33
CA SER A 179 -21.20 13.37 2.39
C SER A 179 -21.81 12.08 2.97
N PRO A 180 -22.21 12.06 4.26
CA PRO A 180 -22.75 10.85 4.90
C PRO A 180 -24.00 10.29 4.20
N ASP A 181 -24.78 11.17 3.56
CA ASP A 181 -26.00 10.84 2.82
C ASP A 181 -25.76 10.55 1.33
N SER A 182 -24.49 10.52 0.90
CA SER A 182 -24.06 10.27 -0.49
C SER A 182 -24.54 11.28 -1.54
N ARG A 183 -25.15 12.41 -1.13
CA ARG A 183 -25.64 13.46 -2.07
C ARG A 183 -24.54 14.35 -2.62
N PHE A 184 -23.45 14.52 -1.88
CA PHE A 184 -22.37 15.43 -2.25
C PHE A 184 -21.02 14.73 -2.19
N LEU A 185 -20.12 15.21 -3.05
CA LEU A 185 -18.72 14.83 -3.11
C LEU A 185 -17.87 16.09 -3.01
N LEU A 186 -16.92 16.13 -2.09
CA LEU A 186 -15.86 17.14 -2.08
C LEU A 186 -14.64 16.60 -2.82
N TYR A 187 -14.02 17.44 -3.65
CA TYR A 187 -12.80 17.12 -4.37
C TYR A 187 -11.89 18.34 -4.46
N GLU A 188 -10.60 18.09 -4.64
CA GLU A 188 -9.62 19.13 -4.87
C GLU A 188 -9.27 19.28 -6.36
N ASN A 189 -9.02 20.51 -6.78
CA ASN A 189 -8.52 20.84 -8.11
C ASN A 189 -7.67 22.12 -8.01
N ASN A 190 -6.40 22.05 -8.43
CA ASN A 190 -5.46 23.18 -8.48
C ASN A 190 -5.40 24.03 -7.18
N GLY A 191 -5.26 23.36 -6.02
CA GLY A 191 -5.14 24.02 -4.72
C GLY A 191 -6.43 24.68 -4.23
N SER A 192 -7.59 24.27 -4.76
CA SER A 192 -8.90 24.68 -4.29
C SER A 192 -9.83 23.49 -4.14
N ILE A 193 -10.80 23.64 -3.25
CA ILE A 193 -11.76 22.59 -2.89
C ILE A 193 -13.12 22.95 -3.49
N TYR A 194 -13.78 21.94 -4.05
CA TYR A 194 -15.07 22.07 -4.72
C TYR A 194 -16.02 21.00 -4.22
N PHE A 195 -17.32 21.22 -4.41
CA PHE A 195 -18.34 20.19 -4.23
C PHE A 195 -18.99 19.79 -5.57
N GLU A 196 -19.49 18.56 -5.64
CA GLU A 196 -20.28 18.05 -6.76
C GLU A 196 -21.50 17.28 -6.26
N THR A 197 -22.57 17.29 -7.04
CA THR A 197 -23.73 16.41 -6.84
C THR A 197 -23.71 15.35 -7.95
N PRO A 198 -23.42 14.07 -7.65
CA PRO A 198 -23.37 13.02 -8.65
C PRO A 198 -24.61 12.97 -9.53
N GLU A 199 -25.81 13.04 -8.95
CA GLU A 199 -27.06 12.99 -9.72
C GLU A 199 -27.16 14.13 -10.76
N SER A 200 -26.74 15.34 -10.41
CA SER A 200 -26.73 16.49 -11.33
C SER A 200 -25.68 16.34 -12.41
N LEU A 201 -24.51 15.79 -12.07
CA LEU A 201 -23.43 15.52 -12.99
C LEU A 201 -23.84 14.51 -14.07
N PHE A 202 -24.42 13.38 -13.68
CA PHE A 202 -24.85 12.34 -14.63
C PHE A 202 -26.04 12.78 -15.49
N LYS A 203 -26.91 13.65 -14.97
CA LYS A 203 -28.00 14.28 -15.75
C LYS A 203 -27.55 15.43 -16.66
N ASN A 204 -26.27 15.80 -16.64
CA ASN A 204 -25.71 16.95 -17.37
C ASN A 204 -26.36 18.31 -17.03
N VAL A 205 -26.78 18.51 -15.77
CA VAL A 205 -27.38 19.77 -15.28
C VAL A 205 -26.45 20.45 -14.26
N ARG A 206 -25.13 20.38 -14.50
CA ARG A 206 -24.11 20.87 -13.56
C ARG A 206 -23.89 22.38 -13.69
N LEU A 207 -23.69 23.04 -12.56
CA LEU A 207 -23.19 24.43 -12.52
C LEU A 207 -21.67 24.46 -12.78
N SER A 208 -21.17 25.60 -13.24
CA SER A 208 -19.72 25.81 -13.39
C SER A 208 -19.01 25.71 -12.03
N GLU A 209 -17.74 25.29 -12.05
CA GLU A 209 -16.90 25.14 -10.84
C GLU A 209 -16.83 26.41 -9.99
N SER A 210 -16.89 27.59 -10.61
CA SER A 210 -16.90 28.88 -9.91
C SER A 210 -18.05 29.01 -8.89
N TYR A 211 -19.20 28.38 -9.16
CA TYR A 211 -20.36 28.34 -8.26
C TYR A 211 -20.37 27.12 -7.34
N ARG A 212 -19.31 26.31 -7.36
CA ARG A 212 -19.19 25.09 -6.55
C ARG A 212 -17.93 25.08 -5.68
N ARG A 213 -17.23 26.20 -5.60
CA ARG A 213 -16.00 26.35 -4.83
C ARG A 213 -16.32 26.52 -3.34
N ILE A 214 -15.62 25.73 -2.51
CA ILE A 214 -15.63 25.84 -1.04
C ILE A 214 -14.58 26.83 -0.56
N GLY A 215 -13.33 26.71 -1.05
CA GLY A 215 -12.21 27.49 -0.55
C GLY A 215 -10.88 27.14 -1.20
N GLN A 216 -9.80 27.71 -0.67
CA GLN A 216 -8.41 27.37 -1.01
C GLN A 216 -7.93 26.21 -0.15
N GLY A 217 -6.97 25.43 -0.64
CA GLY A 217 -6.37 24.30 0.06
C GLY A 217 -6.66 22.96 -0.59
N TYR A 218 -6.37 21.90 0.14
CA TYR A 218 -6.44 20.51 -0.29
C TYR A 218 -7.51 19.75 0.49
N ILE A 219 -7.81 18.52 0.11
CA ILE A 219 -8.91 17.73 0.67
C ILE A 219 -8.81 17.54 2.19
N ASP A 220 -7.60 17.61 2.76
CA ASP A 220 -7.39 17.53 4.21
C ASP A 220 -7.75 18.79 4.99
N CYS A 221 -8.08 19.90 4.30
CA CYS A 221 -8.69 21.09 4.89
C CYS A 221 -10.20 20.95 5.13
N VAL A 222 -10.86 19.86 4.68
CA VAL A 222 -12.30 19.67 4.86
C VAL A 222 -12.69 18.33 5.49
N ARG A 223 -13.75 18.35 6.30
CA ARG A 223 -14.41 17.14 6.84
C ARG A 223 -15.93 17.33 6.90
N TRP A 224 -16.67 16.27 6.59
CA TRP A 224 -18.12 16.23 6.80
C TRP A 224 -18.45 15.87 8.25
N THR A 225 -19.49 16.50 8.79
CA THR A 225 -20.21 16.05 10.00
C THR A 225 -21.26 15.00 9.60
N GLU A 226 -21.78 14.22 10.55
CA GLU A 226 -22.88 13.27 10.27
C GLU A 226 -24.18 13.96 9.85
N GLU A 227 -24.39 15.20 10.30
CA GLU A 227 -25.55 16.02 9.92
C GLU A 227 -25.46 16.52 8.47
N GLY A 228 -24.31 16.31 7.79
CA GLY A 228 -24.08 16.77 6.42
C GLY A 228 -23.60 18.20 6.31
N ASP A 229 -22.97 18.75 7.35
CA ASP A 229 -22.25 20.03 7.29
C ASP A 229 -20.76 19.80 7.00
N ILE A 230 -20.08 20.84 6.53
CA ILE A 230 -18.64 20.81 6.28
C ILE A 230 -17.93 21.65 7.34
N LEU A 231 -16.93 21.08 7.99
CA LEU A 231 -15.88 21.85 8.64
C LEU A 231 -14.76 22.11 7.64
N TYR A 232 -14.34 23.37 7.53
CA TYR A 232 -13.29 23.83 6.62
C TYR A 232 -12.25 24.65 7.38
N ILE A 233 -10.98 24.26 7.27
CA ILE A 233 -9.85 24.97 7.90
C ILE A 233 -9.11 25.77 6.83
N ASN A 234 -8.96 27.07 7.04
CA ASN A 234 -8.18 27.96 6.18
C ASN A 234 -7.20 28.77 7.02
N GLY A 235 -5.91 28.49 6.89
CA GLY A 235 -4.91 29.00 7.80
C GLY A 235 -5.20 28.53 9.21
N ASP A 236 -5.46 29.46 10.13
CA ASP A 236 -5.84 29.14 11.51
C ASP A 236 -7.35 29.23 11.77
N ILE A 237 -8.18 29.60 10.80
CA ILE A 237 -9.63 29.78 11.02
C ILE A 237 -10.39 28.51 10.64
N ILE A 238 -11.34 28.11 11.49
CA ILE A 238 -12.24 26.97 11.28
C ILE A 238 -13.64 27.50 10.97
N TYR A 239 -14.15 27.13 9.80
CA TYR A 239 -15.48 27.46 9.31
C TYR A 239 -16.40 26.24 9.39
N ARG A 240 -17.67 26.46 9.68
CA ARG A 240 -18.77 25.52 9.43
C ARG A 240 -19.61 26.03 8.26
N ILE A 241 -19.84 25.16 7.29
CA ILE A 241 -20.64 25.41 6.09
C ILE A 241 -21.80 24.42 6.10
N TYR A 242 -23.03 24.91 6.14
CA TYR A 242 -24.20 24.05 6.16
C TYR A 242 -24.44 23.40 4.78
N GLY A 243 -24.65 22.09 4.74
CA GLY A 243 -24.76 21.34 3.49
C GLY A 243 -25.94 21.78 2.61
N ASN A 244 -27.05 22.19 3.23
CA ASN A 244 -28.23 22.74 2.55
C ASN A 244 -28.01 24.12 1.93
N GLU A 245 -26.93 24.82 2.29
CA GLU A 245 -26.60 26.15 1.78
C GLU A 245 -25.57 26.13 0.64
N LEU A 246 -25.01 24.97 0.29
CA LEU A 246 -23.87 24.88 -0.65
C LEU A 246 -24.10 25.60 -1.98
N TYR A 247 -25.24 25.35 -2.62
CA TYR A 247 -25.60 26.01 -3.88
C TYR A 247 -25.84 27.51 -3.71
N THR A 248 -26.56 27.91 -2.66
CA THR A 248 -26.83 29.32 -2.35
C THR A 248 -25.53 30.08 -2.10
N ARG A 249 -24.61 29.51 -1.31
CA ARG A 249 -23.29 30.09 -1.03
C ARG A 249 -22.43 30.16 -2.27
N GLY A 250 -22.45 29.13 -3.11
CA GLY A 250 -21.77 29.15 -4.40
C GLY A 250 -22.20 30.32 -5.29
N LEU A 251 -23.50 30.60 -5.36
CA LEU A 251 -24.06 31.71 -6.14
C LEU A 251 -23.71 33.10 -5.57
N TYR A 252 -23.60 33.22 -4.24
CA TYR A 252 -23.33 34.48 -3.54
C TYR A 252 -21.96 34.53 -2.85
N ALA A 253 -20.98 33.78 -3.34
CA ALA A 253 -19.69 33.57 -2.67
C ALA A 253 -18.95 34.89 -2.39
N SER A 254 -19.07 35.88 -3.28
CA SER A 254 -18.48 37.22 -3.13
C SER A 254 -19.12 38.06 -2.01
N LEU A 255 -20.30 37.68 -1.53
CA LEU A 255 -21.08 38.43 -0.53
C LEU A 255 -21.11 37.74 0.85
N VAL A 256 -21.14 36.40 0.87
CA VAL A 256 -21.45 35.62 2.09
C VAL A 256 -20.19 35.00 2.75
N GLY A 257 -19.06 34.94 2.04
CA GLY A 257 -17.80 34.40 2.55
C GLY A 257 -17.81 32.88 2.79
N ASN A 258 -16.77 32.38 3.47
CA ASN A 258 -16.41 30.95 3.56
C ASN A 258 -17.24 30.10 4.54
N GLY A 259 -18.22 30.66 5.25
CA GLY A 259 -19.00 29.95 6.27
C GLY A 259 -19.09 30.69 7.60
N THR A 260 -19.69 30.06 8.58
CA THR A 260 -19.75 30.55 9.97
C THR A 260 -18.47 30.17 10.69
N ILE A 261 -17.78 31.13 11.31
CA ILE A 261 -16.57 30.82 12.07
C ILE A 261 -16.97 30.13 13.38
N VAL A 262 -16.41 28.94 13.62
CA VAL A 262 -16.67 28.11 14.81
C VAL A 262 -15.45 27.94 15.70
N GLY A 263 -14.30 28.47 15.29
CA GLY A 263 -13.13 28.58 16.13
C GLY A 263 -11.87 28.95 15.35
N ARG A 264 -10.79 29.14 16.11
CA ARG A 264 -9.45 29.42 15.59
C ARG A 264 -8.42 28.46 16.19
N LEU A 265 -7.54 27.89 15.38
CA LEU A 265 -6.41 27.08 15.81
C LEU A 265 -5.33 27.96 16.47
N SER A 266 -4.53 27.36 17.34
CA SER A 266 -3.39 28.03 17.99
C SER A 266 -2.22 28.31 17.03
N SER A 267 -2.20 27.65 15.88
CA SER A 267 -1.23 27.82 14.80
C SER A 267 -1.90 27.59 13.45
N ALA A 268 -1.32 28.14 12.38
CA ALA A 268 -1.85 27.95 11.04
C ALA A 268 -1.72 26.48 10.61
N PHE A 269 -2.79 25.94 10.04
CA PHE A 269 -2.86 24.59 9.48
C PHE A 269 -2.10 24.54 8.15
N ASP A 270 -1.13 23.63 8.04
CA ASP A 270 -0.46 23.36 6.78
C ASP A 270 -1.36 22.48 5.90
N SER A 271 -1.99 23.09 4.90
CA SER A 271 -2.93 22.40 4.01
C SER A 271 -2.37 21.18 3.25
N MET A 272 -1.04 21.06 3.13
CA MET A 272 -0.41 19.95 2.41
C MET A 272 -0.02 18.79 3.32
N HIS A 273 0.30 19.06 4.59
CA HIS A 273 0.92 18.05 5.48
C HIS A 273 0.10 17.77 6.74
N ASP A 274 -0.70 18.74 7.21
CA ASP A 274 -1.50 18.56 8.41
C ASP A 274 -2.81 17.85 8.09
N LYS A 275 -3.32 17.10 9.07
CA LYS A 275 -4.61 16.42 8.97
C LYS A 275 -5.50 16.84 10.13
N PHE A 276 -6.82 16.85 9.91
CA PHE A 276 -7.75 16.90 11.02
C PHE A 276 -8.91 15.92 10.87
N PHE A 277 -9.56 15.65 11.98
CA PHE A 277 -10.71 14.77 12.11
C PHE A 277 -11.73 15.45 13.01
N CYS A 278 -13.02 15.22 12.78
CA CYS A 278 -14.07 15.79 13.61
C CYS A 278 -15.02 14.72 14.13
N ASP A 279 -15.61 14.99 15.30
CA ASP A 279 -16.68 14.17 15.83
C ASP A 279 -17.95 14.29 14.96
N PRO A 280 -18.92 13.37 15.14
CA PRO A 280 -20.16 13.37 14.38
C PRO A 280 -20.87 14.74 14.28
N ASN A 281 -20.78 15.55 15.32
CA ASN A 281 -21.49 16.83 15.40
C ASN A 281 -20.66 18.01 14.87
N GLY A 282 -19.38 17.80 14.54
CA GLY A 282 -18.46 18.88 14.17
C GLY A 282 -18.22 19.88 15.30
N THR A 283 -18.29 19.43 16.55
CA THR A 283 -18.07 20.25 17.75
C THR A 283 -16.74 19.95 18.43
N GLN A 284 -16.11 18.84 18.07
CA GLN A 284 -14.82 18.42 18.59
C GLN A 284 -13.94 18.03 17.41
N ILE A 285 -12.67 18.43 17.46
CA ILE A 285 -11.70 18.10 16.42
C ILE A 285 -10.41 17.56 17.00
N ILE A 286 -9.74 16.73 16.22
CA ILE A 286 -8.35 16.34 16.42
C ILE A 286 -7.55 16.83 15.23
N THR A 287 -6.51 17.62 15.47
CA THR A 287 -5.50 17.94 14.45
C THR A 287 -4.25 17.12 14.69
N ILE A 288 -3.58 16.74 13.60
CA ILE A 288 -2.26 16.11 13.59
C ILE A 288 -1.37 17.04 12.78
N THR A 289 -0.47 17.74 13.47
CA THR A 289 0.40 18.74 12.85
C THR A 289 1.84 18.25 12.73
N GLY A 290 2.43 18.42 11.55
CA GLY A 290 3.80 17.99 11.25
C GLY A 290 4.10 16.52 11.56
N ASN A 291 3.10 15.65 11.49
CA ASN A 291 3.18 14.22 11.85
C ASN A 291 3.72 13.92 13.26
N ASN A 292 3.69 14.88 14.20
CA ASN A 292 4.33 14.70 15.51
C ASN A 292 3.53 15.24 16.69
N LEU A 293 2.53 16.09 16.45
CA LEU A 293 1.74 16.71 17.50
C LEU A 293 0.24 16.51 17.26
N ILE A 294 -0.42 15.91 18.23
CA ILE A 294 -1.87 15.78 18.24
C ILE A 294 -2.47 16.87 19.12
N THR A 295 -3.43 17.62 18.61
CA THR A 295 -4.20 18.58 19.40
C THR A 295 -5.67 18.18 19.37
N TYR A 296 -6.26 17.98 20.55
CA TYR A 296 -7.69 17.70 20.72
C TYR A 296 -8.39 18.96 21.21
N CYS A 297 -9.35 19.46 20.44
CA CYS A 297 -10.05 20.71 20.69
C CYS A 297 -11.58 20.55 20.70
N THR A 298 -12.25 21.41 21.47
CA THR A 298 -13.69 21.69 21.34
C THR A 298 -13.89 23.03 20.63
N LEU A 299 -14.83 23.07 19.69
CA LEU A 299 -15.23 24.23 18.91
C LEU A 299 -16.42 24.95 19.57
N GLY A 300 -16.53 26.26 19.30
CA GLY A 300 -17.70 27.04 19.67
C GLY A 300 -18.86 26.83 18.69
N SER A 301 -20.02 27.43 19.00
CA SER A 301 -21.15 27.45 18.07
C SER A 301 -21.01 28.56 17.02
N VAL A 302 -20.50 29.73 17.43
CA VAL A 302 -20.15 30.88 16.59
C VAL A 302 -19.08 31.68 17.32
N GLY A 303 -18.10 32.23 16.61
CA GLY A 303 -17.17 33.22 17.16
C GLY A 303 -15.76 33.12 16.58
N TYR A 304 -14.95 34.15 16.78
CA TYR A 304 -13.55 34.22 16.33
C TYR A 304 -12.55 33.77 17.42
N ASP A 305 -13.05 33.17 18.49
CA ASP A 305 -12.22 32.75 19.62
C ASP A 305 -11.38 31.51 19.26
N TYR A 306 -10.27 31.35 19.98
CA TYR A 306 -9.47 30.13 19.88
C TYR A 306 -10.28 28.92 20.33
N ALA A 307 -10.15 27.83 19.57
CA ALA A 307 -10.73 26.55 19.92
C ALA A 307 -10.21 26.13 21.30
N LYS A 308 -11.12 25.63 22.16
CA LYS A 308 -10.75 25.21 23.50
C LYS A 308 -9.90 23.94 23.38
N ILE A 309 -8.61 24.05 23.70
CA ILE A 309 -7.72 22.90 23.75
C ILE A 309 -8.10 22.03 24.96
N ASN A 310 -8.54 20.81 24.69
CA ASN A 310 -8.82 19.80 25.70
C ASN A 310 -7.54 19.06 26.08
N ALA A 311 -6.70 18.74 25.09
CA ALA A 311 -5.41 18.08 25.30
C ALA A 311 -4.45 18.29 24.12
N ILE A 312 -3.15 18.16 24.41
CA ILE A 312 -2.07 18.14 23.43
C ILE A 312 -1.21 16.90 23.72
N TYR A 313 -0.95 16.09 22.71
CA TYR A 313 -0.14 14.87 22.84
C TYR A 313 1.01 14.88 21.83
N PRO A 314 2.28 14.99 22.28
CA PRO A 314 3.43 14.76 21.42
C PRO A 314 3.62 13.26 21.16
N LEU A 315 4.02 12.90 19.94
CA LEU A 315 4.19 11.50 19.51
C LEU A 315 5.59 10.91 19.78
N SER A 316 6.38 11.53 20.65
CA SER A 316 7.77 11.16 20.90
C SER A 316 7.98 9.83 21.63
N ALA A 317 6.94 9.22 22.23
CA ALA A 317 7.05 8.04 23.09
C ALA A 317 6.24 6.82 22.61
N LEU A 318 6.09 6.65 21.29
CA LEU A 318 5.28 5.55 20.74
C LEU A 318 6.03 4.20 20.65
N GLY A 319 7.36 4.20 20.65
CA GLY A 319 8.18 3.01 20.39
C GLY A 319 8.42 2.72 18.90
N GLY A 320 8.04 3.65 18.03
CA GLY A 320 8.30 3.65 16.60
C GLY A 320 8.04 5.03 15.99
N ASN A 321 8.43 5.19 14.72
CA ASN A 321 8.18 6.41 13.95
C ASN A 321 6.86 6.24 13.15
N PRO A 322 5.85 7.09 13.38
CA PRO A 322 4.55 6.99 12.73
C PRO A 322 4.54 7.46 11.27
N PHE A 323 3.72 6.81 10.45
CA PHE A 323 3.57 7.18 9.04
C PHE A 323 2.11 7.16 8.54
N SER A 324 1.16 6.67 9.35
CA SER A 324 -0.27 6.74 9.04
C SER A 324 -1.11 6.92 10.31
N TYR A 325 -2.25 7.59 10.15
CA TYR A 325 -3.15 7.97 11.24
C TYR A 325 -4.61 7.85 10.81
N ASP A 326 -5.44 7.28 11.69
CA ASP A 326 -6.89 7.31 11.57
C ASP A 326 -7.53 7.64 12.92
N VAL A 327 -8.60 8.43 12.93
CA VAL A 327 -9.36 8.75 14.14
C VAL A 327 -10.77 8.21 14.04
N PHE A 328 -11.14 7.40 15.02
CA PHE A 328 -12.49 6.87 15.18
C PHE A 328 -13.18 7.55 16.34
N TRP A 329 -14.39 8.05 16.11
CA TRP A 329 -15.24 8.55 17.19
C TRP A 329 -16.24 7.49 17.58
N THR A 330 -16.31 7.15 18.85
CA THR A 330 -17.34 6.25 19.39
C THR A 330 -18.72 6.89 19.28
N SER A 331 -19.79 6.11 19.47
CA SER A 331 -21.15 6.62 19.59
C SER A 331 -21.33 7.64 20.74
N GLU A 332 -20.46 7.60 21.75
CA GLU A 332 -20.40 8.59 22.84
C GLU A 332 -19.53 9.82 22.52
N ARG A 333 -19.06 9.95 21.27
CA ARG A 333 -18.17 11.02 20.80
C ARG A 333 -16.83 11.07 21.56
N LYS A 334 -16.31 9.90 21.94
CA LYS A 334 -14.95 9.76 22.49
C LYS A 334 -13.98 9.39 21.36
N PRO A 335 -12.83 10.07 21.24
CA PRO A 335 -11.87 9.78 20.18
C PRO A 335 -10.97 8.59 20.50
N LEU A 336 -10.83 7.71 19.52
CA LEU A 336 -9.82 6.66 19.44
C LEU A 336 -8.89 6.98 18.26
N LEU A 337 -7.59 6.80 18.46
CA LEU A 337 -6.57 7.06 17.44
C LEU A 337 -5.88 5.75 17.07
N TRP A 338 -5.90 5.41 15.79
CA TRP A 338 -5.08 4.37 15.21
C TRP A 338 -3.83 4.99 14.60
N ILE A 339 -2.67 4.37 14.86
CA ILE A 339 -1.39 4.79 14.31
C ILE A 339 -0.69 3.57 13.72
N ASP A 340 -0.28 3.67 12.44
CA ASP A 340 0.72 2.76 11.85
C ASP A 340 2.12 3.37 11.99
N MET A 341 3.08 2.55 12.41
CA MET A 341 4.45 2.95 12.72
C MET A 341 5.45 1.90 12.23
N ILE A 342 6.70 2.32 12.02
CA ILE A 342 7.83 1.39 11.96
C ILE A 342 8.48 1.35 13.35
N SER A 343 8.57 0.17 13.95
CA SER A 343 9.13 -0.01 15.30
C SER A 343 10.63 0.31 15.35
N TYR A 344 11.07 1.03 16.38
CA TYR A 344 12.50 1.32 16.60
C TYR A 344 13.33 0.07 16.88
N SER A 345 12.74 -0.96 17.51
CA SER A 345 13.45 -2.15 17.95
C SER A 345 13.47 -3.29 16.93
N SER A 346 12.56 -3.27 15.95
CA SER A 346 12.46 -4.35 14.96
C SER A 346 12.57 -3.90 13.50
N GLY A 347 12.41 -2.61 13.21
CA GLY A 347 12.35 -2.11 11.84
C GLY A 347 11.09 -2.58 11.06
N LYS A 348 10.12 -3.20 11.73
CA LYS A 348 8.88 -3.72 11.12
C LYS A 348 7.69 -2.81 11.34
N LYS A 349 6.68 -2.94 10.47
CA LYS A 349 5.37 -2.29 10.62
C LYS A 349 4.64 -2.83 11.85
N VAL A 350 4.27 -1.93 12.75
CA VAL A 350 3.37 -2.15 13.88
C VAL A 350 2.22 -1.17 13.84
N SER A 351 1.06 -1.56 14.33
CA SER A 351 -0.13 -0.73 14.41
C SER A 351 -0.66 -0.71 15.84
N SER A 352 -1.04 0.46 16.33
CA SER A 352 -1.54 0.63 17.70
C SER A 352 -2.81 1.46 17.74
N LEU A 353 -3.74 1.06 18.62
CA LEU A 353 -4.94 1.84 18.94
C LEU A 353 -4.75 2.53 20.29
N PHE A 354 -5.08 3.81 20.36
CA PHE A 354 -5.02 4.65 21.55
C PHE A 354 -6.40 5.24 21.86
N THR A 355 -6.71 5.42 23.14
CA THR A 355 -7.76 6.36 23.58
C THR A 355 -7.15 7.75 23.75
N LEU A 356 -7.91 8.81 23.44
CA LEU A 356 -7.47 10.22 23.60
C LEU A 356 -8.38 11.04 24.54
N PHE A 357 -9.38 10.43 25.18
CA PHE A 357 -10.41 11.18 25.91
C PHE A 357 -9.90 11.80 27.22
N ASP A 358 -9.38 10.98 28.16
CA ASP A 358 -8.83 11.47 29.43
C ASP A 358 -7.32 11.65 29.39
N ARG A 359 -6.65 10.75 28.67
CA ARG A 359 -5.21 10.71 28.42
C ARG A 359 -4.96 9.95 27.13
N MET A 360 -3.81 10.17 26.53
CA MET A 360 -3.32 9.25 25.51
C MET A 360 -2.84 7.97 26.17
N ALA A 361 -3.55 6.86 25.93
CA ALA A 361 -3.15 5.54 26.43
C ALA A 361 -3.35 4.47 25.35
N ARG A 362 -2.33 3.62 25.17
CA ARG A 362 -2.39 2.50 24.23
C ARG A 362 -3.36 1.45 24.75
N LEU A 363 -4.34 1.10 23.93
CA LEU A 363 -5.33 0.07 24.20
C LEU A 363 -4.78 -1.31 23.79
N PHE A 364 -4.17 -1.38 22.61
CA PHE A 364 -3.45 -2.58 22.13
C PHE A 364 -2.48 -2.21 21.00
N GLU A 365 -1.64 -3.19 20.66
CA GLU A 365 -0.72 -3.18 19.52
C GLU A 365 -0.85 -4.49 18.74
N THR A 366 -0.65 -4.43 17.42
CA THR A 366 -0.65 -5.59 16.53
C THR A 366 0.39 -5.40 15.42
N GLU A 367 0.92 -6.49 14.89
CA GLU A 367 1.85 -6.47 13.77
C GLU A 367 1.11 -6.65 12.44
N ASN A 368 1.63 -6.03 11.37
CA ASN A 368 1.19 -6.27 9.99
C ASN A 368 -0.33 -6.11 9.74
N SER A 369 -1.01 -5.25 10.50
CA SER A 369 -2.43 -4.99 10.27
C SER A 369 -2.68 -4.33 8.92
N VAL A 370 -3.77 -4.72 8.28
CA VAL A 370 -4.44 -3.92 7.24
C VAL A 370 -5.06 -2.66 7.86
N ALA A 371 -5.47 -1.72 7.02
CA ALA A 371 -6.15 -0.51 7.48
C ALA A 371 -7.42 -0.90 8.27
N PRO A 372 -7.61 -0.37 9.49
CA PRO A 372 -8.79 -0.64 10.30
C PRO A 372 -10.07 -0.06 9.68
N VAL A 373 -11.21 -0.72 9.91
CA VAL A 373 -12.51 -0.26 9.43
C VAL A 373 -13.53 -0.17 10.57
N LEU A 374 -14.19 0.98 10.69
CA LEU A 374 -15.23 1.23 11.69
C LEU A 374 -16.61 0.78 11.16
N SER A 375 -17.40 0.12 12.00
CA SER A 375 -18.77 -0.26 11.66
C SER A 375 -19.66 0.98 11.48
N PRO A 376 -20.71 0.92 10.64
CA PRO A 376 -21.59 2.07 10.39
C PRO A 376 -22.22 2.69 11.66
N ASP A 377 -22.45 1.90 12.71
CA ASP A 377 -22.97 2.35 14.01
C ASP A 377 -21.88 2.83 14.99
N ARG A 378 -20.62 2.91 14.54
CA ARG A 378 -19.44 3.34 15.32
C ARG A 378 -19.11 2.48 16.53
N ARG A 379 -19.67 1.28 16.60
CA ARG A 379 -19.49 0.41 17.75
C ARG A 379 -18.26 -0.46 17.66
N PHE A 380 -17.91 -0.92 16.46
CA PHE A 380 -16.87 -1.93 16.26
C PHE A 380 -15.78 -1.44 15.32
N VAL A 381 -14.52 -1.57 15.74
CA VAL A 381 -13.35 -1.39 14.88
C VAL A 381 -12.82 -2.77 14.51
N ALA A 382 -12.83 -3.11 13.23
CA ALA A 382 -12.24 -4.33 12.71
C ALA A 382 -10.83 -4.06 12.22
N TYR A 383 -9.91 -4.99 12.51
CA TYR A 383 -8.50 -4.92 12.12
C TYR A 383 -7.93 -6.34 11.97
N SER A 384 -6.68 -6.45 11.51
CA SER A 384 -5.98 -7.74 11.42
C SER A 384 -4.75 -7.81 12.31
N GLY A 385 -4.39 -9.03 12.69
CA GLY A 385 -3.07 -9.34 13.21
C GLY A 385 -2.50 -10.55 12.48
N PRO A 386 -1.32 -11.05 12.89
CA PRO A 386 -0.70 -12.21 12.27
C PRO A 386 -1.66 -13.41 12.27
N LYS A 387 -2.11 -13.82 11.08
CA LYS A 387 -3.08 -14.90 10.85
C LYS A 387 -4.38 -14.82 11.69
N LYS A 388 -4.85 -13.60 11.98
CA LYS A 388 -6.10 -13.42 12.74
C LYS A 388 -6.90 -12.20 12.30
N LEU A 389 -8.22 -12.36 12.39
CA LEU A 389 -9.19 -11.28 12.33
C LEU A 389 -9.54 -10.84 13.76
N CYS A 390 -9.53 -9.53 14.00
CA CYS A 390 -9.87 -8.96 15.29
C CYS A 390 -10.99 -7.92 15.17
N ILE A 391 -11.92 -7.94 16.12
CA ILE A 391 -12.99 -6.97 16.25
C ILE A 391 -12.91 -6.39 17.65
N PHE A 392 -12.78 -5.07 17.76
CA PHE A 392 -12.70 -4.32 19.00
C PHE A 392 -14.00 -3.55 19.21
N ASP A 393 -14.61 -3.66 20.40
CA ASP A 393 -15.77 -2.86 20.77
C ASP A 393 -15.27 -1.50 21.28
N ALA A 394 -15.49 -0.47 20.46
CA ALA A 394 -14.99 0.88 20.66
C ALA A 394 -15.61 1.57 21.87
N LEU A 395 -16.85 1.21 22.22
CA LEU A 395 -17.59 1.78 23.35
C LEU A 395 -17.06 1.24 24.68
N SER A 396 -16.94 -0.08 24.80
CA SER A 396 -16.43 -0.75 26.01
C SER A 396 -14.89 -0.76 26.10
N GLN A 397 -14.21 -0.40 25.00
CA GLN A 397 -12.77 -0.45 24.82
C GLN A 397 -12.15 -1.83 25.11
N LYS A 398 -12.81 -2.89 24.62
CA LYS A 398 -12.36 -4.28 24.83
C LYS A 398 -12.38 -5.07 23.52
N PRO A 399 -11.48 -6.07 23.37
CA PRO A 399 -11.59 -7.05 22.29
C PRO A 399 -12.95 -7.74 22.35
N ARG A 400 -13.69 -7.71 21.24
CA ARG A 400 -15.01 -8.32 21.11
C ARG A 400 -14.93 -9.73 20.56
N THR A 401 -14.05 -9.93 19.59
CA THR A 401 -13.86 -11.20 18.89
C THR A 401 -12.45 -11.27 18.33
N GLU A 402 -11.81 -12.42 18.49
CA GLU A 402 -10.61 -12.78 17.75
C GLU A 402 -10.86 -14.13 17.05
N VAL A 403 -10.64 -14.16 15.74
CA VAL A 403 -10.76 -15.38 14.94
C VAL A 403 -9.39 -15.68 14.35
N ALA A 404 -8.74 -16.72 14.87
CA ALA A 404 -7.53 -17.26 14.27
C ALA A 404 -7.86 -18.01 12.97
N GLY A 405 -6.95 -17.95 11.99
CA GLY A 405 -7.07 -18.69 10.75
C GLY A 405 -6.00 -18.30 9.76
N GLU A 406 -6.31 -17.32 8.91
CA GLU A 406 -5.52 -16.91 7.76
C GLU A 406 -5.09 -15.45 7.85
N GLU A 407 -4.06 -15.09 7.08
CA GLU A 407 -3.71 -13.67 6.90
C GLU A 407 -4.87 -12.93 6.25
N ILE A 408 -5.19 -11.75 6.78
CA ILE A 408 -6.28 -10.91 6.27
C ILE A 408 -5.68 -9.82 5.39
N HIS A 409 -6.26 -9.63 4.20
CA HIS A 409 -5.78 -8.68 3.19
C HIS A 409 -6.72 -7.50 2.98
N SER A 410 -8.03 -7.67 3.22
CA SER A 410 -9.00 -6.60 3.11
C SER A 410 -10.17 -6.81 4.08
N LEU A 411 -10.78 -5.71 4.51
CA LEU A 411 -11.92 -5.69 5.43
C LEU A 411 -12.98 -4.70 4.91
N ALA A 412 -14.26 -5.06 5.01
CA ALA A 412 -15.36 -4.15 4.69
C ALA A 412 -16.62 -4.50 5.51
N TRP A 413 -17.28 -3.49 6.08
CA TRP A 413 -18.56 -3.70 6.75
C TRP A 413 -19.70 -3.68 5.74
N ARG A 414 -20.52 -4.74 5.72
CA ARG A 414 -21.77 -4.77 4.95
C ARG A 414 -22.87 -3.97 5.63
N ASP A 415 -22.90 -4.06 6.96
CA ASP A 415 -23.79 -3.34 7.85
C ASP A 415 -23.16 -3.30 9.26
N SER A 416 -23.88 -2.78 10.26
CA SER A 416 -23.39 -2.63 11.64
C SER A 416 -23.00 -3.94 12.34
N ARG A 417 -23.30 -5.12 11.78
CA ARG A 417 -23.04 -6.42 12.40
C ARG A 417 -22.38 -7.45 11.50
N ASN A 418 -22.43 -7.26 10.18
CA ASN A 418 -21.85 -8.19 9.22
C ASN A 418 -20.56 -7.60 8.65
N LEU A 419 -19.43 -8.12 9.12
CA LEU A 419 -18.10 -7.79 8.62
C LEU A 419 -17.71 -8.79 7.52
N ILE A 420 -17.24 -8.30 6.40
CA ILE A 420 -16.63 -9.12 5.35
C ILE A 420 -15.11 -9.06 5.56
N ALA A 421 -14.47 -10.22 5.68
CA ALA A 421 -13.02 -10.33 5.72
C ALA A 421 -12.53 -11.14 4.52
N GLY A 422 -11.62 -10.54 3.76
CA GLY A 422 -10.91 -11.17 2.66
C GLY A 422 -9.57 -11.69 3.15
N GLY A 423 -9.47 -12.99 3.32
CA GLY A 423 -8.25 -13.67 3.74
C GLY A 423 -7.47 -14.26 2.56
N GLU A 424 -6.28 -14.77 2.87
CA GLU A 424 -5.36 -15.42 1.92
C GLU A 424 -6.02 -16.54 1.10
N ASN A 425 -6.81 -17.38 1.76
CA ASN A 425 -7.47 -18.60 1.26
C ASN A 425 -8.95 -18.36 0.94
N SER A 426 -9.67 -17.58 1.76
CA SER A 426 -11.12 -17.40 1.60
C SER A 426 -11.64 -16.00 1.88
N VAL A 427 -12.77 -15.66 1.25
CA VAL A 427 -13.59 -14.50 1.62
C VAL A 427 -14.82 -14.97 2.39
N ARG A 428 -15.03 -14.38 3.56
CA ARG A 428 -16.08 -14.78 4.51
C ARG A 428 -16.81 -13.58 5.08
N VAL A 429 -18.09 -13.78 5.41
CA VAL A 429 -18.87 -12.87 6.25
C VAL A 429 -18.81 -13.37 7.69
N PHE A 430 -18.49 -12.47 8.62
CA PHE A 430 -18.49 -12.69 10.05
C PHE A 430 -19.59 -11.85 10.69
N ARG A 431 -20.50 -12.52 11.39
CA ARG A 431 -21.60 -11.86 12.11
C ARG A 431 -21.21 -11.61 13.55
N VAL A 432 -21.09 -10.35 13.93
CA VAL A 432 -20.79 -9.97 15.31
C VAL A 432 -21.97 -10.31 16.22
N PRO A 433 -21.75 -11.11 17.28
CA PRO A 433 -22.83 -11.55 18.14
C PRO A 433 -23.42 -10.41 18.98
N SER A 434 -24.73 -10.45 19.20
CA SER A 434 -25.44 -9.47 20.06
C SER A 434 -25.03 -9.55 21.53
N SER A 435 -24.63 -10.73 22.01
CA SER A 435 -24.29 -11.03 23.41
C SER A 435 -22.81 -11.38 23.54
N GLU A 436 -22.17 -10.96 24.64
CA GLU A 436 -20.75 -11.21 24.87
C GLU A 436 -20.36 -12.69 24.88
N SER A 437 -21.27 -13.55 25.34
CA SER A 437 -21.06 -14.99 25.49
C SER A 437 -21.25 -15.82 24.21
N ALA A 438 -21.83 -15.24 23.15
CA ALA A 438 -22.10 -15.96 21.92
C ALA A 438 -20.86 -15.98 21.00
N LYS A 439 -20.67 -17.10 20.29
CA LYS A 439 -19.58 -17.23 19.31
C LYS A 439 -19.91 -16.45 18.04
N THR A 440 -18.88 -15.91 17.41
CA THR A 440 -18.97 -15.28 16.10
C THR A 440 -19.21 -16.35 15.04
N GLU A 441 -20.31 -16.20 14.31
CA GLU A 441 -20.67 -17.07 13.19
C GLU A 441 -19.99 -16.56 11.91
N SER A 442 -19.57 -17.48 11.04
CA SER A 442 -18.96 -17.13 9.76
C SER A 442 -19.60 -17.91 8.61
N SER A 443 -19.82 -17.23 7.49
CA SER A 443 -20.31 -17.82 6.24
C SER A 443 -19.26 -17.65 5.14
N PHE A 444 -18.99 -18.73 4.42
CA PHE A 444 -18.08 -18.75 3.27
C PHE A 444 -18.76 -18.11 2.05
N LEU A 445 -18.05 -17.24 1.32
CA LEU A 445 -18.53 -16.66 0.05
C LEU A 445 -17.84 -17.32 -1.15
N PHE A 446 -16.50 -17.25 -1.22
CA PHE A 446 -15.71 -17.82 -2.31
C PHE A 446 -14.24 -17.98 -1.89
N LEU A 447 -13.48 -18.71 -2.72
CA LEU A 447 -12.03 -18.89 -2.53
C LEU A 447 -11.26 -17.67 -3.02
N SER A 448 -10.37 -17.17 -2.15
CA SER A 448 -9.37 -16.16 -2.50
C SER A 448 -8.22 -16.78 -3.29
N SER A 449 -7.71 -17.92 -2.81
CA SER A 449 -6.63 -18.68 -3.43
C SER A 449 -6.80 -20.19 -3.19
N ALA A 450 -6.06 -21.01 -3.94
CA ALA A 450 -5.99 -22.45 -3.74
C ALA A 450 -4.59 -22.98 -4.04
N GLN A 451 -4.09 -23.91 -3.22
CA GLN A 451 -2.75 -24.50 -3.37
C GLN A 451 -2.68 -25.56 -4.46
N ASN A 452 -3.83 -26.14 -4.85
CA ASN A 452 -3.90 -27.06 -5.99
C ASN A 452 -5.33 -27.13 -6.53
N CYS A 453 -5.48 -27.69 -7.72
CA CYS A 453 -6.76 -27.96 -8.35
C CYS A 453 -6.75 -29.25 -9.19
N GLY A 454 -7.92 -29.79 -9.48
CA GLY A 454 -8.04 -30.96 -10.35
C GLY A 454 -9.47 -31.38 -10.63
N TRP A 455 -9.61 -32.58 -11.21
CA TRP A 455 -10.89 -33.18 -11.54
C TRP A 455 -11.19 -34.36 -10.62
N GLU A 456 -12.41 -34.40 -10.10
CA GLU A 456 -12.99 -35.60 -9.51
C GLU A 456 -14.20 -35.99 -10.35
N ARG A 457 -14.05 -37.05 -11.15
CA ARG A 457 -14.98 -37.37 -12.25
C ARG A 457 -15.05 -36.19 -13.23
N ASP A 458 -16.21 -35.54 -13.35
CA ASP A 458 -16.43 -34.35 -14.18
C ASP A 458 -16.55 -33.06 -13.35
N SER A 459 -16.32 -33.11 -12.04
CA SER A 459 -16.41 -31.95 -11.15
C SER A 459 -15.03 -31.34 -10.89
N VAL A 460 -14.94 -30.02 -11.02
CA VAL A 460 -13.75 -29.25 -10.66
C VAL A 460 -13.63 -29.17 -9.14
N TYR A 461 -12.45 -29.46 -8.61
CA TYR A 461 -12.12 -29.24 -7.21
C TYR A 461 -10.85 -28.38 -7.06
N ALA A 462 -10.73 -27.77 -5.87
CA ALA A 462 -9.53 -27.08 -5.42
C ALA A 462 -9.27 -27.39 -3.94
N VAL A 463 -8.00 -27.39 -3.52
CA VAL A 463 -7.63 -27.48 -2.12
C VAL A 463 -7.11 -26.13 -1.65
N SER A 464 -7.68 -25.65 -0.54
CA SER A 464 -7.29 -24.40 0.10
C SER A 464 -7.22 -24.59 1.62
N SER A 465 -6.06 -24.30 2.23
CA SER A 465 -5.82 -24.48 3.67
C SER A 465 -6.13 -25.90 4.18
N GLY A 466 -5.75 -26.91 3.38
CA GLY A 466 -5.98 -28.34 3.69
C GLY A 466 -7.44 -28.80 3.58
N LYS A 467 -8.35 -27.96 3.06
CA LYS A 467 -9.75 -28.29 2.82
C LYS A 467 -10.05 -28.39 1.33
N LYS A 468 -10.93 -29.33 0.95
CA LYS A 468 -11.35 -29.53 -0.44
C LYS A 468 -12.65 -28.77 -0.72
N TYR A 469 -12.68 -28.12 -1.88
CA TYR A 469 -13.80 -27.32 -2.36
C TYR A 469 -14.20 -27.80 -3.75
N PHE A 470 -15.50 -27.84 -4.03
CA PHE A 470 -16.02 -28.13 -5.37
C PHE A 470 -16.59 -26.87 -5.99
N TYR A 471 -16.28 -26.65 -7.26
CA TYR A 471 -16.78 -25.49 -8.00
C TYR A 471 -18.21 -25.72 -8.49
N LYS A 472 -19.08 -24.75 -8.26
CA LYS A 472 -20.47 -24.72 -8.75
C LYS A 472 -20.54 -23.81 -9.97
N GLU A 473 -20.61 -24.39 -11.17
CA GLU A 473 -20.59 -23.60 -12.41
C GLU A 473 -21.72 -22.56 -12.50
N ALA A 474 -22.93 -22.91 -12.05
CA ALA A 474 -24.12 -22.05 -12.16
C ALA A 474 -23.98 -20.73 -11.38
N SER A 475 -23.42 -20.78 -10.17
CA SER A 475 -23.19 -19.62 -9.31
C SER A 475 -21.76 -19.08 -9.39
N SER A 476 -20.84 -19.79 -10.06
CA SER A 476 -19.42 -19.44 -10.14
C SER A 476 -18.75 -19.26 -8.76
N VAL A 477 -19.24 -19.99 -7.74
CA VAL A 477 -18.67 -20.03 -6.39
C VAL A 477 -18.26 -21.46 -6.02
N TRP A 478 -17.57 -21.58 -4.89
CA TRP A 478 -17.11 -22.85 -4.35
C TRP A 478 -18.03 -23.35 -3.23
N SER A 479 -18.09 -24.66 -3.02
CA SER A 479 -18.67 -25.24 -1.79
C SER A 479 -17.66 -26.08 -1.06
N GLU A 480 -17.53 -25.83 0.23
CA GLU A 480 -16.72 -26.64 1.15
C GLU A 480 -17.27 -28.06 1.20
N ALA A 481 -16.40 -29.05 1.02
CA ALA A 481 -16.73 -30.46 1.18
C ALA A 481 -15.82 -31.09 2.23
N LYS A 482 -16.34 -32.12 2.92
CA LYS A 482 -15.48 -32.96 3.75
C LYS A 482 -14.48 -33.67 2.84
N LEU A 483 -13.23 -33.74 3.28
CA LEU A 483 -12.17 -34.45 2.57
C LEU A 483 -12.52 -35.94 2.54
N ASN A 484 -13.21 -36.37 1.48
CA ASN A 484 -13.49 -37.77 1.22
C ASN A 484 -12.45 -38.29 0.25
N SER A 485 -12.07 -39.57 0.40
CA SER A 485 -11.20 -40.29 -0.53
C SER A 485 -11.95 -40.58 -1.86
N GLY A 486 -12.24 -39.54 -2.63
CA GLY A 486 -12.52 -39.69 -4.05
C GLY A 486 -11.22 -40.03 -4.79
N THR A 487 -11.31 -40.70 -5.94
CA THR A 487 -10.13 -40.94 -6.77
C THR A 487 -9.78 -39.64 -7.46
N GLU A 488 -8.75 -38.96 -6.97
CA GLU A 488 -8.22 -37.75 -7.60
C GLU A 488 -7.69 -38.12 -8.98
N ILE A 489 -8.20 -37.45 -10.01
CA ILE A 489 -7.71 -37.62 -11.37
C ILE A 489 -6.79 -36.43 -11.65
N PHE A 490 -5.51 -36.61 -11.36
CA PHE A 490 -4.47 -35.76 -11.92
C PHE A 490 -4.01 -36.40 -13.23
N SER A 491 -4.33 -35.77 -14.36
CA SER A 491 -3.91 -36.26 -15.66
C SER A 491 -3.37 -35.13 -16.52
N GLU A 492 -2.14 -35.26 -16.97
CA GLU A 492 -1.51 -34.35 -17.93
C GLU A 492 -1.82 -34.75 -19.39
N LYS A 493 -2.67 -35.77 -19.60
CA LYS A 493 -2.95 -36.32 -20.92
C LYS A 493 -4.37 -36.87 -21.02
N ASN A 494 -5.00 -36.69 -22.17
CA ASN A 494 -6.20 -37.42 -22.55
C ASN A 494 -6.01 -38.03 -23.95
N GLY A 495 -7.08 -38.52 -24.57
CA GLY A 495 -7.01 -39.13 -25.92
C GLY A 495 -6.57 -38.15 -27.02
N LYS A 496 -6.69 -36.83 -26.81
CA LYS A 496 -6.44 -35.80 -27.82
C LYS A 496 -5.28 -34.88 -27.51
N PHE A 497 -5.01 -34.59 -26.24
CA PHE A 497 -4.03 -33.60 -25.83
C PHE A 497 -3.09 -34.14 -24.75
N ARG A 498 -1.86 -33.63 -24.74
CA ARG A 498 -0.94 -33.69 -23.61
C ARG A 498 -0.59 -32.26 -23.19
N VAL A 499 -0.56 -31.98 -21.90
CA VAL A 499 -0.17 -30.70 -21.32
C VAL A 499 1.10 -30.87 -20.51
N PHE A 500 1.93 -29.83 -20.44
CA PHE A 500 3.16 -29.82 -19.64
C PHE A 500 3.65 -28.37 -19.46
N THR A 501 4.46 -28.12 -18.45
CA THR A 501 5.17 -26.85 -18.29
C THR A 501 6.52 -26.89 -19.02
N GLY A 502 6.96 -25.74 -19.54
CA GLY A 502 8.26 -25.57 -20.18
C GLY A 502 8.84 -24.18 -19.92
N THR A 503 10.02 -23.90 -20.45
CA THR A 503 10.67 -22.59 -20.31
C THR A 503 9.90 -21.52 -21.07
N SER A 504 9.60 -20.40 -20.40
CA SER A 504 9.07 -19.19 -21.04
C SER A 504 10.19 -18.42 -21.76
N LEU A 505 9.90 -17.84 -22.92
CA LEU A 505 10.78 -16.86 -23.58
C LEU A 505 10.66 -15.48 -22.93
N ASN A 506 9.51 -15.20 -22.32
CA ASN A 506 9.26 -14.00 -21.55
C ASN A 506 9.73 -14.17 -20.10
N LYS A 507 10.78 -13.45 -19.71
CA LYS A 507 11.41 -13.54 -18.38
C LYS A 507 10.54 -13.03 -17.22
N LEU A 508 9.38 -12.43 -17.50
CA LEU A 508 8.38 -12.08 -16.48
C LEU A 508 7.60 -13.31 -15.97
N PHE A 509 7.69 -14.44 -16.70
CA PHE A 509 7.08 -15.72 -16.33
C PHE A 509 8.16 -16.77 -16.05
N ASP A 510 8.03 -17.50 -14.93
CA ASP A 510 8.99 -18.53 -14.53
C ASP A 510 8.95 -19.74 -15.48
N ASN A 511 7.77 -20.00 -16.05
CA ASN A 511 7.51 -21.07 -17.00
C ASN A 511 6.34 -20.71 -17.94
N ALA A 512 6.04 -21.60 -18.88
CA ALA A 512 4.92 -21.52 -19.79
C ALA A 512 4.13 -22.84 -19.78
N ILE A 513 2.82 -22.78 -20.02
CA ILE A 513 2.00 -23.98 -20.22
C ILE A 513 1.95 -24.31 -21.71
N TYR A 514 2.35 -25.51 -22.08
CA TYR A 514 2.28 -26.01 -23.45
C TYR A 514 1.21 -27.09 -23.60
N VAL A 515 0.49 -27.03 -24.72
CA VAL A 515 -0.49 -28.02 -25.14
C VAL A 515 -0.02 -28.67 -26.44
N ARG A 516 0.07 -30.00 -26.45
CA ARG A 516 0.42 -30.80 -27.62
C ARG A 516 -0.79 -31.60 -28.10
N SER A 517 -1.15 -31.45 -29.38
CA SER A 517 -2.14 -32.32 -30.03
C SER A 517 -1.56 -33.72 -30.28
N LEU A 518 -2.30 -34.75 -29.88
CA LEU A 518 -1.97 -36.17 -30.03
C LEU A 518 -2.76 -36.84 -31.16
N SER A 519 -3.85 -36.22 -31.61
CA SER A 519 -4.64 -36.69 -32.75
C SER A 519 -4.60 -35.65 -33.88
N GLY A 520 -4.56 -36.11 -35.13
CA GLY A 520 -4.32 -35.26 -36.30
C GLY A 520 -2.85 -34.85 -36.48
N GLY A 521 -2.61 -33.73 -37.18
CA GLY A 521 -1.26 -33.16 -37.29
C GLY A 521 -0.75 -32.68 -35.93
N THR A 522 0.39 -33.19 -35.50
CA THR A 522 1.00 -32.85 -34.20
C THR A 522 1.45 -31.39 -34.19
N THR A 523 0.76 -30.57 -33.41
CA THR A 523 1.15 -29.19 -33.12
C THR A 523 1.35 -29.01 -31.62
N THR A 524 2.25 -28.11 -31.24
CA THR A 524 2.42 -27.65 -29.86
C THR A 524 2.22 -26.14 -29.84
N TYR A 525 1.48 -25.65 -28.86
CA TYR A 525 1.22 -24.22 -28.68
C TYR A 525 1.20 -23.87 -27.19
N SER A 526 1.51 -22.63 -26.84
CA SER A 526 1.40 -22.10 -25.48
C SER A 526 -0.05 -21.74 -25.16
N VAL A 527 -0.48 -21.91 -23.91
CA VAL A 527 -1.80 -21.45 -23.45
C VAL A 527 -1.89 -19.93 -23.41
N PHE A 528 -0.77 -19.28 -23.07
CA PHE A 528 -0.62 -17.83 -22.98
C PHE A 528 0.43 -17.36 -23.99
N PRO A 529 0.01 -16.79 -25.13
CA PRO A 529 0.95 -16.34 -26.17
C PRO A 529 2.01 -15.36 -25.65
N GLU A 530 1.70 -14.57 -24.62
CA GLU A 530 2.66 -13.65 -23.99
C GLU A 530 3.88 -14.33 -23.37
N THR A 531 3.82 -15.64 -23.10
CA THR A 531 4.96 -16.43 -22.62
C THR A 531 5.97 -16.77 -23.71
N ASP A 532 5.56 -16.70 -24.98
CA ASP A 532 6.44 -16.87 -26.14
C ASP A 532 7.01 -15.52 -26.64
N GLU A 533 6.61 -14.38 -26.06
CA GLU A 533 7.16 -13.06 -26.37
C GLU A 533 8.56 -12.89 -25.74
N GLU A 534 9.62 -12.85 -26.54
CA GLU A 534 10.97 -12.57 -26.05
C GLU A 534 11.06 -11.14 -25.50
N LYS A 535 11.47 -11.01 -24.24
CA LYS A 535 11.74 -9.71 -23.59
C LYS A 535 13.24 -9.55 -23.33
N PRO A 536 13.82 -8.36 -23.59
CA PRO A 536 15.22 -8.10 -23.29
C PRO A 536 15.49 -8.25 -21.79
N ASP A 537 16.75 -8.46 -21.43
CA ASP A 537 17.17 -8.41 -20.04
C ASP A 537 16.85 -7.05 -19.42
N ALA A 538 16.35 -7.10 -18.19
CA ALA A 538 16.08 -5.90 -17.41
C ALA A 538 17.41 -5.18 -17.17
N LYS A 539 17.41 -3.87 -17.39
CA LYS A 539 18.54 -3.02 -17.04
C LYS A 539 18.61 -2.92 -15.51
N LYS A 540 19.80 -2.97 -14.94
CA LYS A 540 19.99 -2.94 -13.50
C LYS A 540 20.22 -1.50 -13.02
N ILE A 541 19.47 -1.08 -12.00
CA ILE A 541 19.71 0.17 -11.28
C ILE A 541 19.72 -0.10 -9.79
N ALA A 542 20.40 0.75 -9.02
CA ALA A 542 20.38 0.69 -7.57
C ALA A 542 19.65 1.93 -7.04
N LEU A 543 18.67 1.71 -6.17
CA LEU A 543 18.00 2.77 -5.45
C LEU A 543 18.63 2.85 -4.06
N VAL A 544 19.21 4.01 -3.72
CA VAL A 544 19.82 4.28 -2.41
C VAL A 544 19.16 5.48 -1.76
N PHE A 545 19.29 5.58 -0.44
CA PHE A 545 18.62 6.62 0.33
C PHE A 545 19.58 7.40 1.20
N ASP A 546 19.49 8.73 1.15
CA ASP A 546 20.35 9.62 1.93
C ASP A 546 19.63 10.07 3.20
N ALA A 547 20.19 9.72 4.35
CA ALA A 547 19.77 10.16 5.67
C ALA A 547 20.74 11.23 6.19
N THR A 548 20.37 12.50 5.97
CA THR A 548 21.23 13.66 6.18
C THR A 548 20.61 14.69 7.14
N ASP A 549 19.61 15.45 6.69
CA ASP A 549 19.13 16.63 7.41
C ASP A 549 17.85 16.41 8.22
N SER A 550 17.00 15.47 7.79
CA SER A 550 15.66 15.23 8.35
C SER A 550 15.32 13.74 8.31
N ALA A 551 14.56 13.29 9.33
CA ALA A 551 14.08 11.92 9.45
C ALA A 551 12.58 11.75 9.09
N ASP A 552 11.94 12.78 8.53
CA ASP A 552 10.48 12.87 8.34
C ASP A 552 9.90 11.71 7.51
N GLY A 553 10.65 11.17 6.55
CA GLY A 553 10.21 10.11 5.64
C GLY A 553 10.78 8.72 5.97
N VAL A 554 11.62 8.55 7.00
CA VAL A 554 12.29 7.26 7.30
C VAL A 554 11.29 6.11 7.43
N ALA A 555 10.22 6.30 8.21
CA ALA A 555 9.21 5.27 8.43
C ALA A 555 8.46 4.90 7.14
N PHE A 556 8.08 5.91 6.35
CA PHE A 556 7.37 5.70 5.10
C PHE A 556 8.24 4.99 4.06
N VAL A 557 9.48 5.43 3.89
CA VAL A 557 10.45 4.82 2.96
C VAL A 557 10.74 3.36 3.35
N LEU A 558 11.01 3.07 4.63
CA LEU A 558 11.22 1.70 5.09
C LEU A 558 9.99 0.82 4.85
N ASN A 559 8.78 1.32 5.14
CA ASN A 559 7.54 0.60 4.86
C ASN A 559 7.42 0.27 3.35
N SER A 560 7.72 1.22 2.49
CA SER A 560 7.68 1.07 1.03
C SER A 560 8.70 0.08 0.49
N VAL A 561 9.97 0.22 0.87
CA VAL A 561 11.06 -0.69 0.49
C VAL A 561 10.72 -2.12 0.89
N ASN A 562 10.22 -2.32 2.11
CA ASN A 562 9.79 -3.63 2.61
C ASN A 562 8.58 -4.18 1.86
N PHE A 563 7.62 -3.32 1.48
CA PHE A 563 6.44 -3.71 0.72
C PHE A 563 6.78 -4.23 -0.68
N TYR A 564 7.76 -3.62 -1.35
CA TYR A 564 8.27 -4.10 -2.64
C TYR A 564 9.33 -5.19 -2.52
N GLY A 565 9.86 -5.43 -1.31
CA GLY A 565 10.93 -6.42 -1.09
C GLY A 565 12.24 -6.06 -1.80
N ILE A 566 12.50 -4.77 -2.06
CA ILE A 566 13.72 -4.33 -2.74
C ILE A 566 14.89 -4.26 -1.75
N LYS A 567 16.08 -4.66 -2.21
CA LYS A 567 17.33 -4.47 -1.45
C LYS A 567 17.84 -3.06 -1.72
N THR A 568 18.10 -2.32 -0.65
CA THR A 568 18.57 -0.93 -0.73
C THR A 568 19.61 -0.66 0.34
N THR A 569 20.36 0.42 0.16
CA THR A 569 21.35 0.92 1.12
C THR A 569 20.99 2.34 1.51
N PHE A 570 20.97 2.60 2.82
CA PHE A 570 20.83 3.93 3.39
C PHE A 570 22.20 4.49 3.72
N PHE A 571 22.56 5.63 3.12
CA PHE A 571 23.76 6.37 3.49
C PHE A 571 23.43 7.34 4.61
N ILE A 572 24.08 7.14 5.76
CA ILE A 572 23.81 7.89 6.98
C ILE A 572 25.03 8.73 7.32
N ASN A 573 24.82 10.04 7.47
CA ASN A 573 25.87 10.96 7.86
C ASN A 573 25.90 11.18 9.39
N GLY A 574 27.02 11.70 9.91
CA GLY A 574 27.21 11.83 11.36
C GLY A 574 26.26 12.86 11.99
N GLU A 575 25.84 13.86 11.23
CA GLU A 575 24.86 14.85 11.70
C GLU A 575 23.49 14.22 11.93
N PHE A 576 23.05 13.34 11.02
CA PHE A 576 21.82 12.58 11.16
C PHE A 576 21.87 11.68 12.39
N ILE A 577 22.97 10.94 12.59
CA ILE A 577 23.14 10.05 13.76
C ILE A 577 22.98 10.81 15.07
N ARG A 578 23.60 11.99 15.18
CA ARG A 578 23.54 12.82 16.39
C ARG A 578 22.18 13.47 16.60
N ARG A 579 21.46 13.85 15.53
CA ARG A 579 20.14 14.49 15.60
C ARG A 579 19.00 13.47 15.79
N TYR A 580 19.12 12.29 15.20
CA TYR A 580 18.08 11.26 15.07
C TYR A 580 18.61 9.86 15.44
N PRO A 581 19.07 9.65 16.69
CA PRO A 581 19.67 8.37 17.08
C PRO A 581 18.67 7.21 17.06
N LEU A 582 17.38 7.44 17.35
CA LEU A 582 16.35 6.38 17.32
C LEU A 582 16.01 5.95 15.90
N GLU A 583 15.94 6.89 14.97
CA GLU A 583 15.71 6.64 13.55
C GLU A 583 16.96 6.00 12.91
N THR A 584 18.16 6.32 13.40
CA THR A 584 19.39 5.62 13.02
C THR A 584 19.33 4.14 13.44
N VAL A 585 18.89 3.85 14.68
CA VAL A 585 18.64 2.47 15.14
C VAL A 585 17.59 1.79 14.26
N GLN A 586 16.51 2.49 13.93
CA GLN A 586 15.43 1.99 13.07
C GLN A 586 15.96 1.56 11.69
N LEU A 587 16.74 2.42 11.03
CA LEU A 587 17.37 2.14 9.75
C LEU A 587 18.29 0.92 9.84
N ALA A 588 19.13 0.86 10.88
CA ALA A 588 20.06 -0.25 11.09
C ALA A 588 19.36 -1.61 11.28
N TYR A 589 18.14 -1.64 11.82
CA TYR A 589 17.32 -2.87 11.90
C TYR A 589 16.54 -3.17 10.63
N GLY A 590 16.12 -2.15 9.89
CA GLY A 590 15.27 -2.29 8.71
C GLY A 590 15.99 -2.47 7.38
N ALA A 591 17.24 -2.04 7.26
CA ALA A 591 17.98 -2.03 5.99
C ALA A 591 19.51 -2.05 6.16
N ASP A 592 20.24 -2.25 5.06
CA ASP A 592 21.69 -2.07 5.02
C ASP A 592 22.03 -0.57 5.12
N CYS A 593 23.02 -0.24 5.96
CA CYS A 593 23.46 1.13 6.18
C CYS A 593 24.91 1.31 5.74
N ALA A 594 25.25 2.48 5.18
CA ALA A 594 26.58 2.85 4.69
C ALA A 594 26.93 4.29 5.10
N SER A 595 28.19 4.70 4.92
CA SER A 595 28.64 6.02 5.38
C SER A 595 28.31 7.15 4.40
N GLY A 596 27.50 8.11 4.83
CA GLY A 596 27.32 9.42 4.16
C GLY A 596 28.34 10.47 4.61
N PHE A 597 29.47 10.05 5.20
CA PHE A 597 30.50 10.87 5.86
C PHE A 597 30.03 11.57 7.16
N TYR A 598 30.94 12.00 8.04
CA TYR A 598 30.55 12.52 9.38
C TYR A 598 29.89 13.92 9.39
N SER A 599 29.96 14.64 8.26
CA SER A 599 29.47 16.02 8.09
C SER A 599 28.93 16.21 6.69
N ASN A 600 27.97 17.13 6.52
CA ASN A 600 27.39 17.49 5.22
C ASN A 600 28.12 18.66 4.51
N ALA A 601 29.33 19.03 4.96
CA ALA A 601 30.08 20.14 4.38
C ALA A 601 30.50 19.87 2.92
N ASN A 602 30.47 20.90 2.07
CA ASN A 602 30.99 20.79 0.71
C ASN A 602 32.52 20.67 0.72
N LEU A 603 33.03 19.44 0.73
CA LEU A 603 34.45 19.13 0.88
C LEU A 603 35.32 19.51 -0.33
N VAL A 604 34.70 19.93 -1.43
CA VAL A 604 35.41 20.37 -2.64
C VAL A 604 35.36 21.89 -2.82
N SER A 605 34.82 22.65 -1.84
CA SER A 605 34.89 24.12 -1.89
C SER A 605 36.29 24.62 -1.55
N ASP A 606 36.60 25.83 -1.99
CA ASP A 606 37.87 26.52 -1.71
C ASP A 606 38.02 26.88 -0.22
N ASP A 607 36.97 26.71 0.60
CA ASP A 607 36.98 27.01 2.03
C ASP A 607 37.74 25.95 2.86
N PHE A 608 38.02 24.77 2.28
CA PHE A 608 38.61 23.64 2.98
C PHE A 608 39.88 23.10 2.30
N ALA A 609 40.96 22.99 3.06
CA ALA A 609 42.15 22.22 2.65
C ALA A 609 42.01 20.77 3.14
N ILE A 610 41.42 19.90 2.31
CA ILE A 610 41.17 18.49 2.63
C ILE A 610 42.37 17.62 2.26
N ASP A 611 42.90 16.87 3.23
CA ASP A 611 43.93 15.85 3.02
C ASP A 611 43.37 14.41 3.19
N ALA A 612 44.21 13.41 2.90
CA ALA A 612 43.80 12.00 2.99
C ALA A 612 43.43 11.59 4.43
N ASP A 613 44.12 12.14 5.44
CA ASP A 613 43.88 11.80 6.84
C ASP A 613 42.56 12.39 7.36
N PHE A 614 42.15 13.55 6.87
CA PHE A 614 40.83 14.11 7.12
C PHE A 614 39.72 13.16 6.65
N ILE A 615 39.84 12.62 5.43
CA ILE A 615 38.88 11.66 4.88
C ILE A 615 38.84 10.38 5.71
N ARG A 616 40.00 9.79 6.01
CA ARG A 616 40.06 8.55 6.81
C ARG A 616 39.47 8.73 8.21
N ARG A 617 39.85 9.81 8.92
CA ARG A 617 39.30 10.12 10.26
C ARG A 617 37.80 10.41 10.20
N GLY A 618 37.33 11.07 9.14
CA GLY A 618 35.91 11.37 8.97
C GLY A 618 35.06 10.11 8.76
N LEU A 619 35.56 9.13 8.01
CA LEU A 619 34.89 7.84 7.83
C LEU A 619 34.84 7.04 9.14
N VAL A 620 35.98 6.89 9.82
CA VAL A 620 36.07 6.18 11.11
C VAL A 620 35.16 6.82 12.15
N ARG A 621 35.15 8.16 12.23
CA ARG A 621 34.27 8.87 13.15
C ARG A 621 32.79 8.56 12.90
N ASN A 622 32.38 8.51 11.63
CA ASN A 622 30.98 8.20 11.28
C ASN A 622 30.61 6.77 11.67
N GLU A 623 31.52 5.83 11.45
CA GLU A 623 31.37 4.43 11.83
C GLU A 623 31.28 4.26 13.35
N ASP A 624 32.18 4.89 14.11
CA ASP A 624 32.16 4.86 15.58
C ASP A 624 30.87 5.46 16.15
N GLU A 625 30.40 6.57 15.58
CA GLU A 625 29.13 7.20 15.97
C GLU A 625 27.94 6.27 15.65
N PHE A 626 27.93 5.61 14.49
CA PHE A 626 26.90 4.66 14.10
C PHE A 626 26.89 3.41 14.98
N PHE A 627 28.05 2.83 15.24
CA PHE A 627 28.20 1.67 16.12
C PHE A 627 27.76 2.01 17.55
N SER A 628 28.14 3.18 18.05
CA SER A 628 27.73 3.65 19.38
C SER A 628 26.22 3.82 19.49
N ALA A 629 25.54 4.27 18.43
CA ALA A 629 24.10 4.45 18.41
C ALA A 629 23.34 3.12 18.26
N THR A 630 23.85 2.18 17.45
CA THR A 630 23.07 1.04 16.96
C THR A 630 23.57 -0.34 17.41
N GLY A 631 24.84 -0.45 17.80
CA GLY A 631 25.53 -1.72 18.01
C GLY A 631 25.78 -2.53 16.73
N LYS A 632 25.61 -1.92 15.55
CA LYS A 632 25.86 -2.54 14.24
C LYS A 632 26.96 -1.80 13.49
N GLU A 633 27.58 -2.50 12.55
CA GLU A 633 28.60 -1.95 11.66
C GLU A 633 27.97 -1.39 10.38
N LEU A 634 28.60 -0.34 9.83
CA LEU A 634 28.28 0.14 8.49
C LEU A 634 28.81 -0.84 7.43
N ALA A 635 28.12 -0.93 6.30
CA ALA A 635 28.71 -1.48 5.10
C ALA A 635 29.92 -0.63 4.69
N LEU A 636 30.97 -1.27 4.17
CA LEU A 636 32.20 -0.63 3.66
C LEU A 636 31.96 0.08 2.31
N LEU A 637 30.93 0.91 2.27
CA LEU A 637 30.49 1.77 1.19
C LEU A 637 30.43 3.20 1.73
N TRP A 638 30.77 4.17 0.89
CA TRP A 638 30.59 5.56 1.27
C TRP A 638 30.39 6.48 0.07
N HIS A 639 29.81 7.64 0.32
CA HIS A 639 29.92 8.78 -0.59
C HIS A 639 30.33 10.03 0.20
N ALA A 640 30.94 10.98 -0.50
CA ALA A 640 31.19 12.32 0.05
C ALA A 640 29.90 13.14 -0.01
N PRO A 641 29.77 14.23 0.79
CA PRO A 641 28.59 15.08 0.77
C PRO A 641 28.18 15.52 -0.65
N GLU A 642 26.88 15.45 -0.94
CA GLU A 642 26.30 15.72 -2.26
C GLU A 642 26.92 14.88 -3.41
N TYR A 643 27.53 13.74 -3.10
CA TYR A 643 28.28 12.89 -4.05
C TYR A 643 29.47 13.59 -4.73
N ARG A 644 29.89 14.77 -4.25
CA ARG A 644 31.00 15.56 -4.79
C ARG A 644 32.33 15.11 -4.20
N SER A 645 33.25 14.64 -5.03
CA SER A 645 34.55 14.12 -4.60
C SER A 645 35.69 14.41 -5.57
N SER A 646 36.91 14.47 -5.04
CA SER A 646 38.17 14.46 -5.80
C SER A 646 38.80 13.07 -5.83
N GLU A 647 39.79 12.87 -6.71
CA GLU A 647 40.57 11.62 -6.78
C GLU A 647 41.28 11.31 -5.45
N LEU A 648 41.81 12.34 -4.78
CA LEU A 648 42.44 12.22 -3.45
C LEU A 648 41.46 11.62 -2.43
N MET A 649 40.22 12.11 -2.42
CA MET A 649 39.20 11.65 -1.48
C MET A 649 38.84 10.17 -1.73
N ARG A 650 38.60 9.81 -3.00
CA ARG A 650 38.27 8.43 -3.38
C ARG A 650 39.40 7.47 -3.04
N LYS A 651 40.66 7.86 -3.30
CA LYS A 651 41.84 7.08 -2.93
C LYS A 651 41.96 6.92 -1.42
N ALA A 652 41.80 8.00 -0.65
CA ALA A 652 41.87 7.94 0.81
C ALA A 652 40.79 7.01 1.41
N GLY A 653 39.56 7.05 0.88
CA GLY A 653 38.50 6.12 1.27
C GLY A 653 38.80 4.66 0.90
N SER A 654 39.34 4.42 -0.31
CA SER A 654 39.79 3.09 -0.74
C SER A 654 40.92 2.55 0.12
N ASP A 655 41.89 3.38 0.49
CA ASP A 655 42.99 3.01 1.39
C ASP A 655 42.47 2.67 2.80
N ALA A 656 41.33 3.23 3.20
CA ALA A 656 40.62 2.91 4.44
C ALA A 656 39.67 1.70 4.32
N GLY A 657 39.60 1.05 3.14
CA GLY A 657 38.79 -0.15 2.91
C GLY A 657 37.36 0.11 2.43
N TYR A 658 36.97 1.37 2.18
CA TYR A 658 35.64 1.70 1.69
C TYR A 658 35.59 1.80 0.15
N ARG A 659 34.48 1.35 -0.44
CA ARG A 659 34.17 1.59 -1.86
C ARG A 659 33.35 2.86 -2.02
N TYR A 660 33.78 3.75 -2.91
CA TYR A 660 33.07 5.00 -3.19
C TYR A 660 31.84 4.74 -4.07
N VAL A 661 30.72 5.35 -3.72
CA VAL A 661 29.48 5.33 -4.49
C VAL A 661 29.23 6.70 -5.10
N ASN A 662 28.96 6.73 -6.41
CA ASN A 662 28.45 7.90 -7.10
C ASN A 662 26.99 7.67 -7.45
N ALA A 663 26.14 8.70 -7.33
CA ALA A 663 24.72 8.59 -7.60
C ALA A 663 24.18 9.81 -8.34
N LEU A 664 23.11 9.59 -9.10
CA LEU A 664 22.22 10.63 -9.61
C LEU A 664 21.25 11.01 -8.48
N SER A 665 21.18 12.28 -8.11
CA SER A 665 20.27 12.75 -7.06
C SER A 665 18.89 13.07 -7.63
N ALA A 666 17.85 12.42 -7.10
CA ALA A 666 16.47 12.68 -7.51
C ALA A 666 16.05 14.14 -7.27
N GLU A 667 16.47 14.73 -6.15
CA GLU A 667 16.09 16.09 -5.77
C GLU A 667 16.88 17.19 -6.49
N ASN A 668 18.15 16.95 -6.80
CA ASN A 668 19.05 17.95 -7.37
C ASN A 668 19.18 17.86 -8.88
N ASP A 669 19.23 16.63 -9.43
CA ASP A 669 19.48 16.41 -10.86
C ASP A 669 18.17 16.21 -11.65
N CYS A 670 17.11 15.72 -11.00
CA CYS A 670 15.83 15.39 -11.65
C CYS A 670 14.66 16.30 -11.24
N GLU A 671 14.93 17.37 -10.48
CA GLU A 671 13.93 18.32 -9.97
C GLU A 671 12.73 17.66 -9.25
N SER A 672 12.93 16.49 -8.62
CA SER A 672 11.90 15.73 -7.92
C SER A 672 10.71 15.25 -8.78
N SER A 673 10.83 15.30 -10.10
CA SER A 673 9.80 14.80 -11.03
C SER A 673 10.09 13.34 -11.40
N ILE A 674 9.14 12.44 -11.13
CA ILE A 674 9.29 11.02 -11.47
C ILE A 674 9.49 10.81 -12.98
N GLU A 675 8.82 11.59 -13.84
CA GLU A 675 9.05 11.54 -15.30
C GLU A 675 10.49 11.92 -15.68
N LYS A 676 11.07 12.94 -15.04
CA LYS A 676 12.48 13.33 -15.25
C LYS A 676 13.46 12.32 -14.67
N ILE A 677 13.12 11.70 -13.53
CA ILE A 677 13.92 10.63 -12.93
C ILE A 677 14.02 9.47 -13.93
N LEU A 678 12.88 8.97 -14.40
CA LEU A 678 12.83 7.81 -15.31
C LEU A 678 13.56 8.05 -16.63
N SER A 679 13.46 9.26 -17.19
CA SER A 679 14.16 9.61 -18.44
C SER A 679 15.68 9.73 -18.27
N SER A 680 16.17 9.89 -17.03
CA SER A 680 17.59 9.98 -16.69
C SER A 680 18.21 8.63 -16.31
N LEU A 681 17.39 7.57 -16.17
CA LEU A 681 17.88 6.23 -15.81
C LEU A 681 18.55 5.53 -17.01
N SER A 682 19.59 4.76 -16.71
CA SER A 682 20.30 3.88 -17.64
C SER A 682 20.81 2.63 -16.91
N ASP A 683 21.27 1.63 -17.65
CA ASP A 683 21.86 0.44 -17.03
C ASP A 683 23.11 0.81 -16.21
N GLY A 684 23.16 0.36 -14.96
CA GLY A 684 24.20 0.74 -14.00
C GLY A 684 23.97 2.08 -13.29
N THR A 685 22.82 2.73 -13.42
CA THR A 685 22.52 3.96 -12.66
C THR A 685 22.35 3.63 -11.17
N VAL A 686 23.01 4.41 -10.30
CA VAL A 686 22.67 4.51 -8.86
C VAL A 686 21.85 5.78 -8.68
N LEU A 687 20.60 5.66 -8.23
CA LEU A 687 19.69 6.77 -7.96
C LEU A 687 19.61 7.00 -6.44
N SER A 688 19.91 8.21 -5.98
CA SER A 688 19.73 8.59 -4.57
C SER A 688 18.45 9.40 -4.35
N VAL A 689 17.79 9.14 -3.23
CA VAL A 689 16.59 9.86 -2.76
C VAL A 689 16.80 10.25 -1.30
N ASN A 690 16.50 11.48 -0.92
CA ASN A 690 16.58 11.90 0.48
C ASN A 690 15.41 11.32 1.29
N VAL A 691 15.68 10.82 2.51
CA VAL A 691 14.64 10.24 3.38
C VAL A 691 13.78 11.28 4.10
N GLY A 692 14.00 12.57 3.86
CA GLY A 692 13.30 13.65 4.55
C GLY A 692 13.42 14.97 3.80
N LYS A 693 12.90 16.03 4.42
CA LYS A 693 12.91 17.37 3.83
C LYS A 693 14.33 17.90 3.80
N SER A 694 14.89 18.12 2.61
CA SER A 694 16.22 18.71 2.41
C SER A 694 16.15 19.99 1.57
N GLY A 695 17.03 20.96 1.87
CA GLY A 695 17.13 22.21 1.13
C GLY A 695 15.94 23.18 1.32
N LYS A 696 15.54 23.86 0.23
CA LYS A 696 14.43 24.84 0.25
C LYS A 696 13.09 24.12 0.39
N ALA A 697 12.13 24.76 1.06
CA ALA A 697 10.76 24.27 1.15
C ALA A 697 10.18 24.00 -0.25
N ARG A 698 9.74 22.75 -0.48
CA ARG A 698 9.08 22.28 -1.69
C ARG A 698 7.61 21.98 -1.39
N SER A 699 6.77 22.03 -2.42
CA SER A 699 5.37 21.62 -2.33
C SER A 699 5.19 20.10 -2.31
N GLU A 700 6.16 19.36 -2.82
CA GLU A 700 6.15 17.89 -2.85
C GLU A 700 7.59 17.37 -2.73
N TYR A 701 7.77 16.24 -2.07
CA TYR A 701 9.06 15.55 -1.94
C TYR A 701 8.99 14.14 -2.56
N VAL A 702 10.11 13.67 -3.13
CA VAL A 702 10.16 12.36 -3.81
C VAL A 702 9.87 11.21 -2.85
N PHE A 703 10.34 11.30 -1.60
CA PHE A 703 10.10 10.25 -0.61
C PHE A 703 8.62 10.05 -0.31
N GLU A 704 7.78 11.08 -0.42
CA GLU A 704 6.33 11.00 -0.21
C GLU A 704 5.64 10.17 -1.31
N LYS A 705 6.31 9.96 -2.44
CA LYS A 705 5.84 9.21 -3.60
C LYS A 705 6.67 7.95 -3.88
N ILE A 706 7.45 7.49 -2.90
CA ILE A 706 8.44 6.42 -3.13
C ILE A 706 7.81 5.10 -3.61
N ASN A 707 6.61 4.76 -3.13
CA ASN A 707 5.86 3.59 -3.62
C ASN A 707 5.61 3.67 -5.13
N TYR A 708 5.27 4.87 -5.60
CA TYR A 708 4.97 5.11 -7.00
C TYR A 708 6.25 5.11 -7.83
N LEU A 709 7.31 5.78 -7.36
CA LEU A 709 8.62 5.76 -8.02
C LEU A 709 9.15 4.33 -8.20
N ILE A 710 9.09 3.49 -7.16
CA ILE A 710 9.54 2.09 -7.24
C ILE A 710 8.73 1.33 -8.30
N ALA A 711 7.40 1.43 -8.27
CA ALA A 711 6.54 0.79 -9.27
C ALA A 711 6.87 1.27 -10.69
N SER A 712 7.02 2.58 -10.91
CA SER A 712 7.31 3.14 -12.22
C SER A 712 8.68 2.74 -12.76
N ILE A 713 9.70 2.60 -11.89
CA ILE A 713 11.02 2.08 -12.27
C ILE A 713 10.90 0.65 -12.79
N LEU A 714 10.22 -0.22 -12.02
CA LEU A 714 10.03 -1.62 -12.38
C LEU A 714 9.17 -1.78 -13.66
N ASP A 715 8.07 -1.02 -13.76
CA ASP A 715 7.19 -0.99 -14.94
C ASP A 715 7.92 -0.46 -16.19
N SER A 716 8.97 0.35 -16.03
CA SER A 716 9.85 0.83 -17.12
C SER A 716 10.89 -0.20 -17.58
N GLY A 717 10.86 -1.42 -17.03
CA GLY A 717 11.75 -2.52 -17.42
C GLY A 717 13.11 -2.54 -16.73
N TYR A 718 13.23 -1.84 -15.60
CA TYR A 718 14.42 -1.90 -14.75
C TYR A 718 14.27 -2.95 -13.64
N GLU A 719 15.39 -3.54 -13.26
CA GLU A 719 15.53 -4.32 -12.03
C GLU A 719 16.22 -3.44 -10.98
N ILE A 720 15.63 -3.36 -9.78
CA ILE A 720 16.27 -2.68 -8.64
C ILE A 720 17.15 -3.70 -7.91
N VAL A 721 18.47 -3.51 -8.00
CA VAL A 721 19.48 -4.38 -7.41
C VAL A 721 20.23 -3.70 -6.27
N ASP A 722 20.97 -4.50 -5.50
CA ASP A 722 21.89 -3.97 -4.49
C ASP A 722 22.98 -3.12 -5.15
N VAL A 723 23.31 -1.97 -4.57
CA VAL A 723 24.33 -1.04 -5.08
C VAL A 723 25.69 -1.71 -5.33
N ARG A 724 26.00 -2.77 -4.57
CA ARG A 724 27.22 -3.57 -4.70
C ARG A 724 27.32 -4.34 -6.02
N GLU A 725 26.20 -4.56 -6.72
CA GLU A 725 26.18 -5.17 -8.05
C GLU A 725 26.54 -4.17 -9.16
N ILE A 726 26.40 -2.88 -8.89
CA ILE A 726 26.64 -1.80 -9.86
C ILE A 726 28.05 -1.25 -9.73
N ILE A 727 28.48 -0.98 -8.50
CA ILE A 727 29.80 -0.41 -8.24
C ILE A 727 30.88 -1.50 -8.34
N LYS A 728 31.95 -1.20 -9.07
CA LYS A 728 33.09 -2.10 -9.28
C LYS A 728 34.16 -1.90 -8.20
#